data_AF-A0A1Y3N2A9-F1
#
_entry.id   AF-A0A1Y3N2A9-F1
#
_cell.length_a   1.000
_cell.length_b   1.000
_cell.length_c   1.000
_cell.angle_alpha   90.00
_cell.angle_beta   90.00
_cell.angle_gamma   90.00
#
_symmetry.space_group_name_H-M   'P 1'
#
loop_
_entity.id
_entity.type
_entity.pdbx_description
1 polymer ?
#
loop_
_entity_poly.entity_id
_entity_poly.type
_entity_poly.pdbx_seq_one_letter_code
_entity_poly.pdbx_strand_id
1 'polypeptide(L)'
;MAFLKAYKSDEGYIGKIDASEITFKSRAEVKFIVILDQSESMGDSVQIFVNIILPRILIKLGMENVDIHLITFSNSSEMYTGNMTFFENLYIYEQGCTYMKHAVKNLEVLLKQLIIPNHKQNIRILTISDGDIFDQPDTLNLASKLFLNIKKYFTINSQAVRFFTSSDEPDTRALSSMLQFNTLFTPQLIDLNADSNYEDIAETIANLYRHDGMNFKVTLKTSQKIFKENPWNPSENSIDLFEGENVIWMDRLPEEVYIRSEIDGTEFDCDIPVQICEELTVNNYRNILDKKIEFFMRKLKVLKIVNTQNSIDEMKTIIKYFERFEKFLQCNRKHLNDIDHIYIKNRVRLLKNNIQKRDLYITNKMKEIQNNDRVNQLNSRQLADFLRNIDINKDGKSLSRRGMTKGLDFDIEARKEVLAMAEHLDEIKDIDDSTHYVSFYSTATTLEGIKSVCELADDQDILAEASAIDIIKLLNIVGIGCDSYIGNYTDPMIYRIKEVYLGCYVSLSDVLIASEYNGGKNNLVDYNTRRTIVNVIPVFEDQRIQQFLLKYAPKLLEYTASIGMRRVLVEVPYTYEFTIESGILKLFKAFAIVQAFLYKNNENRMNTETQTMTIIDIENFDEADRMVRNYVSRRFKHEFEHRFSAQQKLEINILEDELVLTMLTCNNLEEFKNGFQNGLTRGNTSVVIKSDTSLVFLKLKNELEYNYKIANYPLLFEKVCIILFGRDANDQVVWNNGNICKKFNKVFNTILKETDSERYDLIYNMYRKRNIHIYRPYTCNRHGHSNDKPSFWALGYKTIEEMFSSVSKEEIDEYKSIHIGCCGL
;
A
#
# COMPACT_ATOMS: atom_id res chain seq x y z
N MET A 1 -41.07 -30.47 0.37
CA MET A 1 -41.97 -29.48 0.98
C MET A 1 -41.16 -28.21 1.00
N ALA A 2 -41.61 -27.17 0.30
CA ALA A 2 -40.81 -25.95 0.17
C ALA A 2 -40.65 -25.26 1.53
N PHE A 3 -39.45 -24.73 1.80
CA PHE A 3 -39.14 -23.93 2.99
C PHE A 3 -38.65 -22.54 2.54
N LEU A 4 -39.06 -21.49 3.24
CA LEU A 4 -38.46 -20.17 3.07
C LEU A 4 -37.23 -20.05 3.99
N LYS A 5 -36.04 -20.16 3.42
CA LYS A 5 -34.78 -19.99 4.15
C LYS A 5 -34.49 -18.51 4.34
N ALA A 6 -34.47 -18.02 5.57
CA ALA A 6 -34.23 -16.61 5.89
C ALA A 6 -32.82 -16.42 6.46
N TYR A 7 -32.00 -15.62 5.79
CA TYR A 7 -30.64 -15.26 6.21
C TYR A 7 -30.60 -13.79 6.63
N LYS A 8 -30.02 -13.49 7.79
CA LYS A 8 -29.91 -12.11 8.27
C LYS A 8 -28.92 -11.31 7.41
N SER A 9 -29.31 -10.09 7.02
CA SER A 9 -28.56 -9.15 6.18
C SER A 9 -28.38 -7.79 6.90
N ASP A 10 -27.70 -6.86 6.23
CA ASP A 10 -27.53 -5.46 6.64
C ASP A 10 -28.86 -4.73 6.97
N GLU A 11 -29.84 -4.84 6.07
CA GLU A 11 -31.15 -4.18 6.18
C GLU A 11 -32.28 -5.22 6.18
N GLY A 12 -32.26 -6.12 7.19
CA GLY A 12 -33.32 -7.12 7.41
C GLY A 12 -32.86 -8.54 7.09
N TYR A 13 -33.56 -9.21 6.18
CA TYR A 13 -33.32 -10.61 5.81
C TYR A 13 -33.35 -10.82 4.30
N ILE A 14 -32.58 -11.80 3.83
CA ILE A 14 -32.65 -12.33 2.47
C ILE A 14 -33.29 -13.71 2.56
N GLY A 15 -34.40 -13.89 1.87
CA GLY A 15 -35.14 -15.14 1.74
C GLY A 15 -34.68 -15.92 0.50
N LYS A 16 -34.52 -17.23 0.63
CA LYS A 16 -34.31 -18.15 -0.49
C LYS A 16 -35.37 -19.25 -0.44
N ILE A 17 -36.09 -19.47 -1.53
CA ILE A 17 -37.11 -20.52 -1.67
C ILE A 17 -37.00 -21.16 -3.05
N ASP A 18 -37.05 -22.49 -3.10
CA ASP A 18 -37.09 -23.22 -4.37
C ASP A 18 -38.55 -23.58 -4.70
N ALA A 19 -39.09 -22.92 -5.72
CA ALA A 19 -40.46 -23.13 -6.15
C ALA A 19 -40.64 -24.42 -6.97
N SER A 20 -39.54 -25.08 -7.37
CA SER A 20 -39.63 -26.38 -8.04
C SER A 20 -40.20 -27.47 -7.12
N GLU A 21 -40.06 -27.31 -5.80
CA GLU A 21 -40.62 -28.22 -4.80
C GLU A 21 -42.13 -28.06 -4.56
N ILE A 22 -42.76 -27.06 -5.20
CA ILE A 22 -44.18 -26.77 -5.03
C ILE A 22 -44.96 -27.59 -6.07
N THR A 23 -45.80 -28.51 -5.59
CA THR A 23 -46.55 -29.46 -6.42
C THR A 23 -47.79 -28.86 -7.07
N PHE A 24 -48.32 -27.77 -6.52
CA PHE A 24 -49.56 -27.12 -6.93
C PHE A 24 -49.24 -25.88 -7.76
N LYS A 25 -49.09 -26.03 -9.07
CA LYS A 25 -48.79 -24.93 -10.00
C LYS A 25 -49.97 -24.67 -10.91
N SER A 26 -50.51 -23.45 -10.91
CA SER A 26 -51.49 -23.03 -11.92
C SER A 26 -50.78 -22.62 -13.21
N ARG A 27 -51.36 -22.97 -14.36
CA ARG A 27 -50.85 -22.48 -15.65
C ARG A 27 -51.17 -21.00 -15.76
N ALA A 28 -50.15 -20.16 -15.84
CA ALA A 28 -50.33 -18.73 -16.04
C ALA A 28 -50.58 -18.43 -17.52
N GLU A 29 -51.41 -17.43 -17.78
CA GLU A 29 -51.53 -16.87 -19.12
C GLU A 29 -50.28 -16.05 -19.44
N VAL A 30 -49.49 -16.51 -20.41
CA VAL A 30 -48.29 -15.83 -20.89
C VAL A 30 -48.55 -15.30 -22.29
N LYS A 31 -48.36 -13.99 -22.49
CA LYS A 31 -48.39 -13.38 -23.81
C LYS A 31 -46.99 -13.45 -24.43
N PHE A 32 -46.89 -13.78 -25.71
CA PHE A 32 -45.62 -13.77 -26.42
C PHE A 32 -45.66 -12.74 -27.54
N ILE A 33 -44.70 -11.81 -27.49
CA ILE A 33 -44.56 -10.71 -28.42
C ILE A 33 -43.23 -10.88 -29.14
N VAL A 34 -43.27 -10.92 -30.47
CA VAL A 34 -42.09 -10.97 -31.33
C VAL A 34 -41.94 -9.62 -32.01
N ILE A 35 -40.75 -9.05 -31.97
CA ILE A 35 -40.39 -7.82 -32.67
C ILE A 35 -39.35 -8.21 -33.72
N LEU A 36 -39.74 -8.15 -34.99
CA LEU A 36 -38.94 -8.69 -36.09
C LEU A 36 -38.53 -7.59 -37.06
N ASP A 37 -37.23 -7.51 -37.31
CA ASP A 37 -36.68 -6.72 -38.39
C ASP A 37 -37.12 -7.31 -39.74
N GLN A 38 -37.74 -6.48 -40.58
CA GLN A 38 -38.11 -6.84 -41.94
C GLN A 38 -37.36 -5.99 -42.98
N SER A 39 -36.24 -5.37 -42.59
CA SER A 39 -35.40 -4.57 -43.50
C SER A 39 -34.87 -5.39 -44.68
N GLU A 40 -34.43 -4.68 -45.73
CA GLU A 40 -33.86 -5.30 -46.93
C GLU A 40 -32.66 -6.22 -46.62
N SER A 41 -31.86 -5.90 -45.60
CA SER A 41 -30.71 -6.69 -45.16
C SER A 41 -31.08 -8.04 -44.55
N MET A 42 -32.33 -8.22 -44.09
CA MET A 42 -32.82 -9.50 -43.60
C MET A 42 -33.20 -10.46 -44.75
N GLY A 43 -33.58 -9.93 -45.92
CA GLY A 43 -33.93 -10.71 -47.12
C GLY A 43 -34.93 -11.85 -46.85
N ASP A 44 -34.70 -13.02 -47.48
CA ASP A 44 -35.54 -14.22 -47.31
C ASP A 44 -35.58 -14.75 -45.86
N SER A 45 -34.65 -14.31 -45.00
CA SER A 45 -34.61 -14.72 -43.60
C SER A 45 -35.84 -14.28 -42.83
N VAL A 46 -36.50 -13.17 -43.23
CA VAL A 46 -37.75 -12.71 -42.61
C VAL A 46 -38.83 -13.78 -42.76
N GLN A 47 -39.04 -14.24 -43.99
CA GLN A 47 -40.04 -15.23 -44.33
C GLN A 47 -39.72 -16.60 -43.72
N ILE A 48 -38.45 -17.01 -43.76
CA ILE A 48 -37.97 -18.25 -43.12
C ILE A 48 -38.22 -18.20 -41.60
N PHE A 49 -37.92 -17.06 -40.97
CA PHE A 49 -38.11 -16.90 -39.55
C PHE A 49 -39.59 -17.03 -39.18
N VAL A 50 -40.48 -16.31 -39.87
CA VAL A 50 -41.92 -16.28 -39.57
C VAL A 50 -42.59 -17.63 -39.83
N ASN A 51 -42.26 -18.31 -40.94
CA ASN A 51 -43.01 -19.50 -41.35
C ASN A 51 -42.42 -20.81 -40.85
N ILE A 52 -41.13 -20.83 -40.49
CA ILE A 52 -40.42 -22.07 -40.11
C ILE A 52 -39.90 -21.98 -38.69
N ILE A 53 -39.11 -20.95 -38.37
CA ILE A 53 -38.40 -20.89 -37.08
C ILE A 53 -39.37 -20.55 -35.94
N LEU A 54 -40.22 -19.54 -36.11
CA LEU A 54 -41.17 -19.11 -35.10
C LEU A 54 -42.16 -20.23 -34.71
N PRO A 55 -42.84 -20.94 -35.64
CA PRO A 55 -43.67 -22.09 -35.30
C PRO A 55 -42.94 -23.16 -34.48
N ARG A 56 -41.68 -23.47 -34.83
CA ARG A 56 -40.86 -24.42 -34.08
C ARG A 56 -40.53 -23.92 -32.67
N ILE A 57 -40.26 -22.63 -32.49
CA ILE A 57 -40.10 -22.02 -31.17
C ILE A 57 -41.38 -22.21 -30.35
N LEU A 58 -42.55 -21.95 -30.93
CA LEU A 58 -43.84 -22.09 -30.24
C LEU A 58 -44.11 -23.53 -29.79
N ILE A 59 -43.83 -24.52 -30.65
CA ILE A 59 -43.93 -25.95 -30.30
C ILE A 59 -43.00 -26.28 -29.13
N LYS A 60 -41.74 -25.85 -29.20
CA LYS A 60 -40.74 -26.09 -28.14
C LYS A 60 -41.09 -25.42 -26.80
N LEU A 61 -41.92 -24.38 -26.82
CA LEU A 61 -42.43 -23.69 -25.63
C LEU A 61 -43.82 -24.17 -25.19
N GLY A 62 -44.47 -25.08 -25.92
CA GLY A 62 -45.84 -25.54 -25.66
C GLY A 62 -46.89 -24.43 -25.81
N MET A 63 -46.69 -23.55 -26.79
CA MET A 63 -47.51 -22.35 -27.08
C MET A 63 -48.24 -22.44 -28.42
N GLU A 64 -48.52 -23.64 -28.93
CA GLU A 64 -49.10 -23.85 -30.27
C GLU A 64 -50.47 -23.20 -30.45
N ASN A 65 -51.26 -23.16 -29.37
CA ASN A 65 -52.63 -22.65 -29.35
C ASN A 65 -52.76 -21.25 -28.72
N VAL A 66 -51.64 -20.56 -28.46
CA VAL A 66 -51.64 -19.23 -27.86
C VAL A 66 -51.55 -18.18 -28.96
N ASP A 67 -52.34 -17.11 -28.85
CA ASP A 67 -52.20 -15.96 -29.74
C ASP A 67 -50.87 -15.24 -29.49
N ILE A 68 -50.10 -15.09 -30.55
CA ILE A 68 -48.80 -14.42 -30.59
C ILE A 68 -48.96 -13.08 -31.28
N HIS A 69 -48.31 -12.05 -30.76
CA HIS A 69 -48.26 -10.73 -31.38
C HIS A 69 -46.92 -10.54 -32.09
N LEU A 70 -46.93 -10.35 -33.40
CA LEU A 70 -45.73 -10.04 -34.19
C LEU A 70 -45.76 -8.57 -34.58
N ILE A 71 -44.72 -7.82 -34.22
CA ILE A 71 -44.51 -6.42 -34.58
C ILE A 71 -43.31 -6.37 -35.51
N THR A 72 -43.51 -6.05 -36.79
CA THR A 72 -42.39 -5.90 -37.71
C THR A 72 -41.87 -4.46 -37.71
N PHE A 73 -40.63 -4.24 -38.11
CA PHE A 73 -40.13 -2.88 -38.35
C PHE A 73 -39.18 -2.79 -39.54
N SER A 74 -39.30 -1.67 -40.24
CA SER A 74 -38.49 -1.25 -41.38
C SER A 74 -38.59 0.27 -41.51
N ASN A 75 -39.08 0.81 -42.63
CA ASN A 75 -39.50 2.20 -42.77
C ASN A 75 -40.79 2.52 -42.00
N SER A 76 -41.61 1.48 -41.78
CA SER A 76 -42.85 1.52 -41.02
C SER A 76 -42.86 0.33 -40.04
N SER A 77 -43.92 0.23 -39.23
CA SER A 77 -44.14 -0.93 -38.37
C SER A 77 -45.56 -1.42 -38.51
N GLU A 78 -45.71 -2.73 -38.71
CA GLU A 78 -47.00 -3.41 -38.82
C GLU A 78 -47.16 -4.39 -37.65
N MET A 79 -48.41 -4.67 -37.27
CA MET A 79 -48.72 -5.55 -36.15
C MET A 79 -49.67 -6.65 -36.59
N TYR A 80 -49.25 -7.88 -36.37
CA TYR A 80 -49.96 -9.10 -36.70
C TYR A 80 -50.32 -9.84 -35.41
N THR A 81 -51.47 -10.50 -35.37
CA THR A 81 -51.89 -11.30 -34.22
C THR A 81 -52.56 -12.57 -34.72
N GLY A 82 -52.10 -13.71 -34.25
CA GLY A 82 -52.63 -15.02 -34.63
C GLY A 82 -51.93 -16.16 -33.91
N ASN A 83 -52.32 -17.38 -34.22
CA ASN A 83 -51.71 -18.60 -33.69
C ASN A 83 -50.61 -19.14 -34.61
N MET A 84 -50.05 -20.30 -34.26
CA MET A 84 -49.00 -20.95 -35.05
C MET A 84 -49.37 -21.14 -36.54
N THR A 85 -50.57 -21.66 -36.82
CA THR A 85 -51.04 -21.90 -38.20
C THR A 85 -51.21 -20.62 -39.00
N PHE A 86 -51.57 -19.51 -38.36
CA PHE A 86 -51.61 -18.21 -39.01
C PHE A 86 -50.21 -17.79 -39.49
N PHE A 87 -49.19 -17.91 -38.63
CA PHE A 87 -47.82 -17.52 -38.97
C PHE A 87 -47.14 -18.46 -39.98
N GLU A 88 -47.45 -19.76 -39.99
CA GLU A 88 -46.98 -20.69 -41.03
C GLU A 88 -47.38 -20.26 -42.46
N ASN A 89 -48.50 -19.55 -42.58
CA ASN A 89 -49.08 -19.10 -43.85
C ASN A 89 -48.99 -17.58 -44.04
N LEU A 90 -48.41 -16.85 -43.08
CA LEU A 90 -48.27 -15.40 -43.18
C LEU A 90 -47.17 -15.08 -44.19
N TYR A 91 -47.43 -14.15 -45.09
CA TYR A 91 -46.45 -13.70 -46.06
C TYR A 91 -46.01 -12.28 -45.71
N ILE A 92 -44.72 -12.09 -45.45
CA ILE A 92 -44.11 -10.80 -45.12
C ILE A 92 -42.95 -10.55 -46.08
N TYR A 93 -43.04 -9.47 -46.85
CA TYR A 93 -41.96 -9.02 -47.73
C TYR A 93 -40.93 -8.21 -46.94
N GLU A 94 -39.67 -8.33 -47.32
CA GLU A 94 -38.61 -7.41 -46.90
C GLU A 94 -38.88 -5.99 -47.42
N GLN A 95 -38.51 -4.98 -46.63
CA GLN A 95 -38.81 -3.58 -46.89
C GLN A 95 -37.68 -2.68 -46.42
N GLY A 96 -37.11 -1.86 -47.31
CA GLY A 96 -36.41 -0.60 -47.00
C GLY A 96 -35.43 -0.58 -45.82
N CYS A 97 -35.33 0.57 -45.15
CA CYS A 97 -34.40 0.84 -44.04
C CYS A 97 -34.86 0.21 -42.73
N THR A 98 -33.98 0.24 -41.73
CA THR A 98 -34.16 -0.36 -40.40
C THR A 98 -34.45 0.70 -39.32
N TYR A 99 -35.72 1.10 -39.15
CA TYR A 99 -36.15 2.07 -38.11
C TYR A 99 -37.01 1.42 -37.02
N MET A 100 -36.39 1.11 -35.88
CA MET A 100 -37.04 0.38 -34.77
C MET A 100 -37.98 1.27 -33.94
N LYS A 101 -37.91 2.61 -34.01
CA LYS A 101 -38.76 3.50 -33.20
C LYS A 101 -40.25 3.28 -33.44
N HIS A 102 -40.62 2.84 -34.65
CA HIS A 102 -41.99 2.55 -35.02
C HIS A 102 -42.50 1.26 -34.34
N ALA A 103 -41.66 0.23 -34.26
CA ALA A 103 -41.98 -0.98 -33.49
C ALA A 103 -42.17 -0.67 -31.99
N VAL A 104 -41.32 0.18 -31.41
CA VAL A 104 -41.48 0.58 -29.98
C VAL A 104 -42.81 1.30 -29.74
N LYS A 105 -43.28 2.12 -30.69
CA LYS A 105 -44.60 2.77 -30.60
C LYS A 105 -45.75 1.78 -30.72
N ASN A 106 -45.67 0.81 -31.63
CA ASN A 106 -46.67 -0.24 -31.76
C ASN A 106 -46.70 -1.13 -30.51
N LEU A 107 -45.52 -1.43 -29.95
CA LEU A 107 -45.39 -2.12 -28.67
C LEU A 107 -46.06 -1.33 -27.54
N GLU A 108 -45.87 -0.01 -27.48
CA GLU A 108 -46.56 0.84 -26.50
C GLU A 108 -48.08 0.74 -26.61
N VAL A 109 -48.62 0.76 -27.83
CA VAL A 109 -50.07 0.63 -28.07
C VAL A 109 -50.58 -0.73 -27.62
N LEU A 110 -49.91 -1.81 -28.03
CA LEU A 110 -50.26 -3.18 -27.66
C LEU A 110 -50.23 -3.38 -26.14
N LEU A 111 -49.14 -2.97 -25.50
CA LEU A 111 -49.01 -3.13 -24.05
C LEU A 111 -50.07 -2.32 -23.31
N LYS A 112 -50.41 -1.11 -23.75
CA LYS A 112 -51.52 -0.34 -23.16
C LYS A 112 -52.87 -1.05 -23.25
N GLN A 113 -53.12 -1.79 -24.34
CA GLN A 113 -54.34 -2.59 -24.49
C GLN A 113 -54.36 -3.81 -23.56
N LEU A 114 -53.19 -4.38 -23.27
CA LEU A 114 -53.05 -5.53 -22.38
C LEU A 114 -53.11 -5.16 -20.89
N ILE A 115 -52.93 -3.89 -20.50
CA ILE A 115 -52.97 -3.48 -19.08
C ILE A 115 -54.33 -3.82 -18.46
N ILE A 116 -54.31 -4.71 -17.47
CA ILE A 116 -55.42 -4.95 -16.55
C ILE A 116 -55.10 -4.26 -15.22
N PRO A 117 -55.93 -3.31 -14.74
CA PRO A 117 -55.70 -2.64 -13.46
C PRO A 117 -55.56 -3.65 -12.32
N ASN A 118 -54.53 -3.45 -11.48
CA ASN A 118 -54.21 -4.29 -10.30
C ASN A 118 -53.83 -5.75 -10.61
N HIS A 119 -53.53 -6.10 -11.86
CA HIS A 119 -53.05 -7.43 -12.21
C HIS A 119 -51.75 -7.33 -13.00
N LYS A 120 -50.65 -7.90 -12.47
CA LYS A 120 -49.41 -8.07 -13.23
C LYS A 120 -49.56 -9.24 -14.20
N GLN A 121 -49.32 -9.00 -15.48
CA GLN A 121 -49.36 -10.04 -16.52
C GLN A 121 -47.95 -10.49 -16.91
N ASN A 122 -47.81 -11.76 -17.30
CA ASN A 122 -46.56 -12.33 -17.76
C ASN A 122 -46.42 -12.12 -19.28
N ILE A 123 -45.32 -11.48 -19.70
CA ILE A 123 -45.03 -11.20 -21.10
C ILE A 123 -43.62 -11.70 -21.45
N ARG A 124 -43.53 -12.44 -22.54
CA ARG A 124 -42.26 -12.75 -23.22
C ARG A 124 -42.11 -11.81 -24.40
N ILE A 125 -40.96 -11.18 -24.53
CA ILE A 125 -40.61 -10.34 -25.69
C ILE A 125 -39.37 -10.92 -26.35
N LEU A 126 -39.45 -11.21 -27.65
CA LEU A 126 -38.33 -11.66 -28.48
C LEU A 126 -38.06 -10.60 -29.54
N THR A 127 -36.90 -9.94 -29.48
CA THR A 127 -36.50 -8.97 -30.52
C THR A 127 -35.45 -9.56 -31.43
N ILE A 128 -35.64 -9.49 -32.75
CA ILE A 128 -34.74 -10.07 -33.75
C ILE A 128 -34.40 -9.02 -34.79
N SER A 129 -33.11 -8.85 -35.04
CA SER A 129 -32.54 -7.91 -36.02
C SER A 129 -31.12 -8.34 -36.36
N ASP A 130 -30.61 -7.97 -37.52
CA ASP A 130 -29.18 -8.09 -37.85
C ASP A 130 -28.31 -7.09 -37.05
N GLY A 131 -28.95 -6.04 -36.51
CA GLY A 131 -28.37 -5.00 -35.67
C GLY A 131 -28.17 -3.66 -36.36
N ASP A 132 -28.43 -3.52 -37.67
CA ASP A 132 -28.16 -2.28 -38.41
C ASP A 132 -29.29 -1.25 -38.29
N ILE A 133 -29.54 -0.76 -37.08
CA ILE A 133 -30.66 0.14 -36.79
C ILE A 133 -30.23 1.60 -37.00
N PHE A 134 -30.94 2.33 -37.88
CA PHE A 134 -30.56 3.71 -38.26
C PHE A 134 -31.09 4.80 -37.30
N ASP A 135 -32.14 4.53 -36.53
CA ASP A 135 -32.77 5.49 -35.60
C ASP A 135 -32.47 5.21 -34.12
N GLN A 136 -31.26 4.73 -33.83
CA GLN A 136 -30.88 4.27 -32.49
C GLN A 136 -31.21 5.25 -31.35
N PRO A 137 -30.90 6.56 -31.45
CA PRO A 137 -31.19 7.50 -30.36
C PRO A 137 -32.68 7.62 -30.06
N ASP A 138 -33.53 7.61 -31.09
CA ASP A 138 -34.98 7.69 -30.94
C ASP A 138 -35.53 6.40 -30.31
N THR A 139 -35.06 5.25 -30.80
CA THR A 139 -35.42 3.91 -30.30
C THR A 139 -35.07 3.77 -28.82
N LEU A 140 -33.84 4.12 -28.43
CA LEU A 140 -33.37 4.11 -27.04
C LEU A 140 -34.26 4.95 -26.12
N ASN A 141 -34.51 6.21 -26.52
CA ASN A 141 -35.31 7.14 -25.73
C ASN A 141 -36.76 6.66 -25.55
N LEU A 142 -37.38 6.18 -26.63
CA LEU A 142 -38.75 5.66 -26.58
C LEU A 142 -38.85 4.39 -25.75
N ALA A 143 -37.92 3.45 -25.92
CA ALA A 143 -37.92 2.20 -25.16
C ALA A 143 -37.72 2.45 -23.66
N SER A 144 -36.80 3.35 -23.28
CA SER A 144 -36.62 3.74 -21.88
C SER A 144 -37.85 4.41 -21.29
N LYS A 145 -38.51 5.30 -22.05
CA LYS A 145 -39.75 5.95 -21.60
C LYS A 145 -40.88 4.93 -21.45
N LEU A 146 -41.01 4.01 -22.39
CA LEU A 146 -42.03 2.96 -22.36
C LEU A 146 -41.83 2.05 -21.16
N PHE A 147 -40.61 1.57 -20.91
CA PHE A 147 -40.30 0.68 -19.79
C PHE A 147 -40.76 1.24 -18.44
N LEU A 148 -40.49 2.52 -18.17
CA LEU A 148 -40.91 3.18 -16.94
C LEU A 148 -42.43 3.19 -16.76
N ASN A 149 -43.17 3.33 -17.86
CA ASN A 149 -44.63 3.38 -17.82
C ASN A 149 -45.25 1.99 -17.58
N ILE A 150 -44.59 0.93 -18.06
CA ILE A 150 -45.17 -0.42 -18.10
C ILE A 150 -44.66 -1.35 -16.98
N LYS A 151 -43.46 -1.13 -16.42
CA LYS A 151 -42.80 -2.08 -15.50
C LYS A 151 -43.59 -2.47 -14.25
N LYS A 152 -44.58 -1.67 -13.87
CA LYS A 152 -45.46 -1.94 -12.73
C LYS A 152 -46.65 -2.86 -13.07
N TYR A 153 -46.97 -3.01 -14.35
CA TYR A 153 -48.12 -3.78 -14.84
C TYR A 153 -47.74 -5.15 -15.42
N PHE A 154 -46.45 -5.38 -15.68
CA PHE A 154 -46.00 -6.59 -16.35
C PHE A 154 -44.78 -7.17 -15.68
N THR A 155 -44.72 -8.50 -15.67
CA THR A 155 -43.51 -9.27 -15.45
C THR A 155 -43.01 -9.67 -16.84
N ILE A 156 -41.86 -9.13 -17.25
CA ILE A 156 -41.38 -9.23 -18.63
C ILE A 156 -40.07 -10.02 -18.70
N ASN A 157 -40.03 -11.04 -19.56
CA ASN A 157 -38.81 -11.70 -20.00
C ASN A 157 -38.51 -11.21 -21.42
N SER A 158 -37.61 -10.23 -21.53
CA SER A 158 -37.21 -9.64 -22.81
C SER A 158 -35.83 -10.16 -23.22
N GLN A 159 -35.78 -10.76 -24.40
CA GLN A 159 -34.57 -11.34 -24.99
C GLN A 159 -34.37 -10.81 -26.40
N ALA A 160 -33.11 -10.74 -26.83
CA ALA A 160 -32.74 -10.22 -28.13
C ALA A 160 -31.84 -11.21 -28.86
N VAL A 161 -32.06 -11.32 -30.16
CA VAL A 161 -31.27 -12.16 -31.06
C VAL A 161 -30.71 -11.24 -32.13
N ARG A 162 -29.40 -11.24 -32.26
CA ARG A 162 -28.73 -10.71 -33.43
C ARG A 162 -28.65 -11.80 -34.48
N PHE A 163 -29.35 -11.60 -35.58
CA PHE A 163 -29.50 -12.59 -36.63
C PHE A 163 -28.61 -12.23 -37.81
N PHE A 164 -27.44 -12.87 -37.90
CA PHE A 164 -26.46 -12.58 -38.94
C PHE A 164 -26.93 -13.11 -40.29
N THR A 165 -27.33 -12.18 -41.17
CA THR A 165 -27.59 -12.42 -42.59
C THR A 165 -26.42 -12.02 -43.48
N SER A 166 -25.43 -11.31 -42.92
CA SER A 166 -24.20 -10.89 -43.57
C SER A 166 -23.00 -10.99 -42.61
N SER A 167 -21.78 -10.79 -43.13
CA SER A 167 -20.54 -10.80 -42.35
C SER A 167 -20.26 -9.50 -41.58
N ASP A 168 -21.10 -8.49 -41.73
CA ASP A 168 -20.87 -7.19 -41.08
C ASP A 168 -21.26 -7.24 -39.60
N GLU A 169 -20.55 -6.46 -38.77
CA GLU A 169 -20.83 -6.30 -37.35
C GLU A 169 -21.48 -4.93 -37.04
N PRO A 170 -22.77 -4.70 -37.37
CA PRO A 170 -23.45 -3.46 -37.01
C PRO A 170 -23.56 -3.19 -35.49
N ASP A 171 -23.91 -1.95 -35.16
CA ASP A 171 -24.01 -1.46 -33.78
C ASP A 171 -25.28 -1.94 -33.08
N THR A 172 -25.12 -2.82 -32.09
CA THR A 172 -26.22 -3.47 -31.37
C THR A 172 -26.86 -2.63 -30.27
N ARG A 173 -26.53 -1.34 -30.12
CA ARG A 173 -27.06 -0.48 -29.04
C ARG A 173 -28.59 -0.38 -29.04
N ALA A 174 -29.20 -0.16 -30.20
CA ALA A 174 -30.64 -0.06 -30.32
C ALA A 174 -31.34 -1.40 -30.05
N LEU A 175 -30.79 -2.51 -30.55
CA LEU A 175 -31.29 -3.86 -30.27
C LEU A 175 -31.20 -4.19 -28.77
N SER A 176 -30.07 -3.88 -28.15
CA SER A 176 -29.82 -4.05 -26.71
C SER A 176 -30.76 -3.20 -25.85
N SER A 177 -31.32 -2.11 -26.39
CA SER A 177 -32.29 -1.28 -25.66
C SER A 177 -33.57 -2.04 -25.32
N MET A 178 -33.94 -3.06 -26.10
CA MET A 178 -35.10 -3.89 -25.83
C MET A 178 -34.89 -4.82 -24.62
N LEU A 179 -33.64 -5.12 -24.28
CA LEU A 179 -33.32 -5.91 -23.09
C LEU A 179 -33.62 -5.18 -21.78
N GLN A 180 -33.74 -3.85 -21.81
CA GLN A 180 -34.08 -3.06 -20.61
C GLN A 180 -35.50 -3.37 -20.10
N PHE A 181 -36.36 -3.94 -20.95
CA PHE A 181 -37.69 -4.36 -20.56
C PHE A 181 -37.69 -5.55 -19.61
N ASN A 182 -36.59 -6.31 -19.53
CA ASN A 182 -36.52 -7.49 -18.69
C ASN A 182 -36.62 -7.10 -17.20
N THR A 183 -37.66 -7.57 -16.52
CA THR A 183 -37.88 -7.33 -15.09
C THR A 183 -37.42 -8.49 -14.23
N LEU A 184 -37.24 -9.67 -14.83
CA LEU A 184 -37.22 -10.91 -14.09
C LEU A 184 -35.95 -11.73 -14.32
N PHE A 185 -35.62 -12.00 -15.58
CA PHE A 185 -34.52 -12.86 -15.97
C PHE A 185 -33.31 -12.07 -16.40
N THR A 186 -32.18 -12.76 -16.40
CA THR A 186 -30.95 -12.24 -16.94
C THR A 186 -31.14 -11.92 -18.43
N PRO A 187 -31.03 -10.65 -18.85
CA PRO A 187 -31.17 -10.31 -20.25
C PRO A 187 -30.03 -10.94 -21.07
N GLN A 188 -30.36 -11.52 -22.21
CA GLN A 188 -29.42 -12.14 -23.13
C GLN A 188 -29.57 -11.52 -24.52
N LEU A 189 -28.45 -11.09 -25.09
CA LEU A 189 -28.28 -10.85 -26.50
C LEU A 189 -27.49 -12.05 -27.03
N ILE A 190 -28.09 -12.86 -27.88
CA ILE A 190 -27.41 -14.00 -28.52
C ILE A 190 -27.21 -13.73 -29.99
N ASP A 191 -26.09 -14.24 -30.49
CA ASP A 191 -25.68 -14.13 -31.89
C ASP A 191 -26.00 -15.45 -32.59
N LEU A 192 -26.84 -15.41 -33.63
CA LEU A 192 -27.22 -16.58 -34.42
C LEU A 192 -26.95 -16.33 -35.90
N ASN A 193 -26.36 -17.31 -36.57
CA ASN A 193 -26.14 -17.26 -38.02
C ASN A 193 -27.38 -17.79 -38.76
N ALA A 194 -27.90 -17.01 -39.72
CA ALA A 194 -29.07 -17.36 -40.52
C ALA A 194 -28.92 -18.67 -41.31
N ASP A 195 -27.69 -19.05 -41.66
CA ASP A 195 -27.36 -20.28 -42.39
C ASP A 195 -27.36 -21.54 -41.50
N SER A 196 -27.51 -21.37 -40.17
CA SER A 196 -27.54 -22.50 -39.23
C SER A 196 -28.80 -23.35 -39.41
N ASN A 197 -28.77 -24.58 -38.91
CA ASN A 197 -29.95 -25.44 -38.94
C ASN A 197 -31.12 -24.78 -38.20
N TYR A 198 -32.28 -24.69 -38.86
CA TYR A 198 -33.48 -24.03 -38.29
C TYR A 198 -33.96 -24.66 -36.99
N GLU A 199 -33.72 -25.96 -36.78
CA GLU A 199 -34.04 -26.65 -35.55
C GLU A 199 -33.14 -26.18 -34.39
N ASP A 200 -31.85 -26.01 -34.66
CA ASP A 200 -30.86 -25.53 -33.69
C ASP A 200 -31.11 -24.06 -33.34
N ILE A 201 -31.48 -23.23 -34.33
CA ILE A 201 -31.89 -21.84 -34.11
C ILE A 201 -33.13 -21.79 -33.20
N ALA A 202 -34.18 -22.55 -33.54
CA ALA A 202 -35.41 -22.59 -32.76
C ALA A 202 -35.17 -23.13 -31.34
N GLU A 203 -34.31 -24.14 -31.19
CA GLU A 203 -33.90 -24.70 -29.90
C GLU A 203 -33.15 -23.66 -29.05
N THR A 204 -32.20 -22.95 -29.65
CA THR A 204 -31.41 -21.93 -28.96
C THR A 204 -32.28 -20.78 -28.50
N ILE A 205 -33.22 -20.31 -29.33
CA ILE A 205 -34.17 -19.26 -28.94
C ILE A 205 -35.16 -19.76 -27.89
N ALA A 206 -35.69 -20.98 -28.02
CA ALA A 206 -36.58 -21.56 -27.02
C ALA A 206 -35.88 -21.69 -25.65
N ASN A 207 -34.59 -22.04 -25.63
CA ASN A 207 -33.79 -22.11 -24.41
C ASN A 207 -33.69 -20.78 -23.66
N LEU A 208 -33.87 -19.63 -24.32
CA LEU A 208 -33.92 -18.31 -23.65
C LEU A 208 -35.14 -18.13 -22.75
N TYR A 209 -36.21 -18.90 -23.01
CA TYR A 209 -37.48 -18.85 -22.28
C TYR A 209 -37.78 -20.13 -21.51
N ARG A 210 -37.05 -21.22 -21.77
CA ARG A 210 -37.14 -22.43 -20.95
C ARG A 210 -36.67 -22.09 -19.54
N HIS A 211 -37.46 -22.51 -18.56
CA HIS A 211 -37.23 -22.23 -17.14
C HIS A 211 -37.33 -20.76 -16.75
N ASP A 212 -37.97 -19.92 -17.57
CA ASP A 212 -38.30 -18.56 -17.14
C ASP A 212 -39.44 -18.53 -16.10
N GLY A 213 -39.98 -19.69 -15.72
CA GLY A 213 -41.02 -19.81 -14.70
C GLY A 213 -42.31 -19.05 -15.00
N MET A 214 -42.45 -18.38 -16.14
CA MET A 214 -43.61 -17.54 -16.46
C MET A 214 -44.85 -18.36 -16.77
N ASN A 215 -44.67 -19.64 -17.12
CA ASN A 215 -45.74 -20.58 -17.41
C ASN A 215 -46.58 -20.93 -16.17
N PHE A 216 -46.09 -20.61 -14.97
CA PHE A 216 -46.77 -20.91 -13.71
C PHE A 216 -46.93 -19.65 -12.86
N LYS A 217 -48.04 -19.55 -12.13
CA LYS A 217 -48.25 -18.46 -11.18
C LYS A 217 -48.33 -19.00 -9.77
N VAL A 218 -47.30 -18.71 -8.99
CA VAL A 218 -47.23 -19.03 -7.58
C VAL A 218 -46.93 -17.74 -6.85
N THR A 219 -47.78 -17.30 -5.92
CA THR A 219 -47.57 -16.06 -5.18
C THR A 219 -47.32 -16.37 -3.72
N LEU A 220 -46.16 -15.95 -3.20
CA LEU A 220 -45.85 -16.00 -1.78
C LEU A 220 -46.53 -14.81 -1.10
N LYS A 221 -47.33 -15.05 -0.06
CA LYS A 221 -48.08 -14.03 0.68
C LYS A 221 -47.76 -14.04 2.17
N THR A 222 -47.98 -12.89 2.80
CA THR A 222 -47.92 -12.72 4.24
C THR A 222 -48.96 -11.68 4.69
N SER A 223 -49.28 -11.64 5.98
CA SER A 223 -50.21 -10.68 6.57
C SER A 223 -49.65 -9.25 6.63
N GLN A 224 -48.32 -9.09 6.56
CA GLN A 224 -47.62 -7.82 6.71
C GLN A 224 -46.89 -7.41 5.42
N LYS A 225 -46.67 -6.11 5.19
CA LYS A 225 -45.87 -5.66 4.03
C LYS A 225 -44.37 -5.80 4.33
N ILE A 226 -43.78 -6.94 4.00
CA ILE A 226 -42.37 -7.23 4.31
C ILE A 226 -41.54 -7.58 3.06
N PHE A 227 -42.16 -8.10 1.99
CA PHE A 227 -41.43 -8.62 0.83
C PHE A 227 -41.00 -7.48 -0.09
N LYS A 228 -39.77 -7.54 -0.57
CA LYS A 228 -39.22 -6.62 -1.56
C LYS A 228 -38.68 -7.39 -2.74
N GLU A 229 -39.06 -6.95 -3.94
CA GLU A 229 -38.59 -7.52 -5.21
C GLU A 229 -37.08 -7.32 -5.40
N ASN A 230 -36.60 -6.12 -5.10
CA ASN A 230 -35.18 -5.79 -4.96
C ASN A 230 -35.01 -4.94 -3.68
N PRO A 231 -33.80 -4.83 -3.11
CA PRO A 231 -33.64 -4.27 -1.76
C PRO A 231 -34.05 -2.79 -1.62
N TRP A 232 -34.07 -2.04 -2.72
CA TRP A 232 -34.51 -0.64 -2.79
C TRP A 232 -36.00 -0.46 -3.16
N ASN A 233 -36.73 -1.55 -3.45
CA ASN A 233 -38.17 -1.47 -3.71
C ASN A 233 -38.96 -1.30 -2.40
N PRO A 234 -40.16 -0.68 -2.45
CA PRO A 234 -41.06 -0.65 -1.30
C PRO A 234 -41.54 -2.07 -0.96
N SER A 235 -41.87 -2.28 0.31
CA SER A 235 -42.31 -3.58 0.80
C SER A 235 -43.77 -3.86 0.46
N GLU A 236 -44.04 -5.08 0.03
CA GLU A 236 -45.35 -5.61 -0.35
C GLU A 236 -45.72 -6.81 0.54
N ASN A 237 -47.00 -7.15 0.56
CA ASN A 237 -47.51 -8.31 1.29
C ASN A 237 -47.51 -9.59 0.44
N SER A 238 -47.10 -9.49 -0.82
CA SER A 238 -47.03 -10.61 -1.75
C SER A 238 -45.87 -10.46 -2.73
N ILE A 239 -45.30 -11.57 -3.17
CA ILE A 239 -44.31 -11.60 -4.25
C ILE A 239 -44.54 -12.85 -5.10
N ASP A 240 -44.43 -12.70 -6.42
CA ASP A 240 -44.53 -13.82 -7.34
C ASP A 240 -43.25 -14.66 -7.32
N LEU A 241 -43.42 -15.97 -7.26
CA LEU A 241 -42.36 -16.96 -7.33
C LEU A 241 -42.33 -17.59 -8.71
N PHE A 242 -41.12 -17.80 -9.22
CA PHE A 242 -40.87 -18.39 -10.52
C PHE A 242 -40.28 -19.78 -10.33
N GLU A 243 -40.41 -20.64 -11.33
CA GLU A 243 -39.85 -21.98 -11.26
C GLU A 243 -38.35 -21.97 -10.92
N GLY A 244 -37.96 -22.81 -9.96
CA GLY A 244 -36.59 -22.88 -9.44
C GLY A 244 -36.33 -21.98 -8.24
N GLU A 245 -35.06 -21.60 -8.05
CA GLU A 245 -34.61 -20.83 -6.89
C GLU A 245 -34.97 -19.34 -6.99
N ASN A 246 -35.72 -18.84 -6.01
CA ASN A 246 -36.08 -17.44 -5.87
C ASN A 246 -35.34 -16.82 -4.70
N VAL A 247 -34.82 -15.61 -4.91
CA VAL A 247 -34.20 -14.79 -3.87
C VAL A 247 -35.06 -13.55 -3.65
N ILE A 248 -35.42 -13.31 -2.39
CA ILE A 248 -36.39 -12.29 -1.97
C ILE A 248 -35.75 -11.46 -0.86
N TRP A 249 -35.99 -10.15 -0.82
CA TRP A 249 -35.57 -9.31 0.31
C TRP A 249 -36.73 -9.10 1.28
N MET A 250 -36.44 -9.04 2.57
CA MET A 250 -37.44 -8.90 3.63
C MET A 250 -36.98 -7.88 4.68
N ASP A 251 -37.86 -6.95 5.05
CA ASP A 251 -37.55 -5.98 6.13
C ASP A 251 -37.38 -6.64 7.50
N ARG A 252 -38.17 -7.70 7.76
CA ARG A 252 -38.20 -8.45 9.01
C ARG A 252 -38.65 -9.89 8.75
N LEU A 253 -38.46 -10.78 9.73
CA LEU A 253 -38.98 -12.15 9.64
C LEU A 253 -40.51 -12.13 9.56
N PRO A 254 -41.12 -12.87 8.62
CA PRO A 254 -42.56 -13.06 8.62
C PRO A 254 -43.03 -13.87 9.83
N GLU A 255 -44.18 -13.51 10.38
CA GLU A 255 -44.91 -14.32 11.37
C GLU A 255 -45.61 -15.51 10.69
N GLU A 256 -46.29 -15.23 9.57
CA GLU A 256 -47.01 -16.22 8.77
C GLU A 256 -46.66 -16.01 7.29
N VAL A 257 -46.35 -17.12 6.62
CA VAL A 257 -46.09 -17.17 5.18
C VAL A 257 -46.91 -18.30 4.60
N TYR A 258 -47.66 -18.01 3.55
CA TYR A 258 -48.38 -19.01 2.80
C TYR A 258 -48.19 -18.77 1.30
N ILE A 259 -48.24 -19.85 0.54
CA ILE A 259 -48.23 -19.81 -0.91
C ILE A 259 -49.65 -19.89 -1.39
N ARG A 260 -50.03 -18.93 -2.23
CA ARG A 260 -51.29 -18.94 -2.96
C ARG A 260 -51.07 -19.39 -4.39
N SER A 261 -51.79 -20.44 -4.80
CA SER A 261 -51.91 -20.87 -6.19
C SER A 261 -53.39 -20.97 -6.57
N GLU A 262 -53.72 -20.70 -7.83
CA GLU A 262 -55.09 -20.73 -8.34
C GLU A 262 -55.27 -21.88 -9.33
N ILE A 263 -55.76 -23.05 -8.89
CA ILE A 263 -55.96 -24.19 -9.78
C ILE A 263 -57.43 -24.21 -10.20
N ASP A 264 -57.69 -24.15 -11.51
CA ASP A 264 -59.03 -24.18 -12.09
C ASP A 264 -60.01 -23.16 -11.45
N GLY A 265 -59.50 -21.96 -11.13
CA GLY A 265 -60.27 -20.87 -10.51
C GLY A 265 -60.50 -21.01 -8.99
N THR A 266 -59.95 -22.05 -8.36
CA THR A 266 -59.99 -22.21 -6.89
C THR A 266 -58.66 -21.79 -6.28
N GLU A 267 -58.70 -20.84 -5.33
CA GLU A 267 -57.51 -20.44 -4.57
C GLU A 267 -57.15 -21.50 -3.52
N PHE A 268 -55.90 -21.95 -3.54
CA PHE A 268 -55.32 -22.82 -2.52
C PHE A 268 -54.21 -22.07 -1.79
N ASP A 269 -54.36 -21.91 -0.48
CA ASP A 269 -53.34 -21.36 0.41
C ASP A 269 -52.64 -22.53 1.15
N CYS A 270 -51.32 -22.59 1.06
CA CYS A 270 -50.49 -23.58 1.74
C CYS A 270 -49.46 -22.89 2.62
N ASP A 271 -49.49 -23.14 3.93
CA ASP A 271 -48.51 -22.58 4.86
C ASP A 271 -47.09 -23.06 4.52
N ILE A 272 -46.15 -22.14 4.55
CA ILE A 272 -44.73 -22.40 4.31
C ILE A 272 -43.93 -22.13 5.59
N PRO A 273 -43.25 -23.16 6.13
CA PRO A 273 -42.35 -22.96 7.26
C PRO A 273 -41.18 -22.04 6.89
N VAL A 274 -40.88 -21.11 7.78
CA VAL A 274 -39.73 -20.21 7.69
C VAL A 274 -38.55 -20.82 8.45
N GLN A 275 -37.47 -21.15 7.73
CA GLN A 275 -36.24 -21.67 8.32
C GLN A 275 -35.23 -20.54 8.53
N ILE A 276 -35.01 -20.15 9.78
CA ILE A 276 -33.96 -19.17 10.11
C ILE A 276 -32.60 -19.85 9.94
N CYS A 277 -31.81 -19.35 9.00
CA CYS A 277 -30.47 -19.85 8.69
C CYS A 277 -29.40 -19.00 9.41
N GLU A 278 -28.14 -19.39 9.23
CA GLU A 278 -27.00 -18.59 9.69
C GLU A 278 -26.99 -17.18 9.06
N GLU A 279 -26.37 -16.23 9.75
CA GLU A 279 -26.18 -14.88 9.24
C GLU A 279 -25.37 -14.89 7.93
N LEU A 280 -25.63 -13.94 7.03
CA LEU A 280 -24.84 -13.79 5.82
C LEU A 280 -23.40 -13.46 6.18
N THR A 281 -22.49 -14.29 5.70
CA THR A 281 -21.05 -14.12 5.86
C THR A 281 -20.39 -14.10 4.49
N VAL A 282 -19.15 -13.63 4.49
CA VAL A 282 -18.22 -13.70 3.36
C VAL A 282 -18.15 -15.10 2.72
N ASN A 283 -18.36 -16.16 3.51
CA ASN A 283 -18.18 -17.53 3.04
C ASN A 283 -19.44 -18.15 2.42
N ASN A 284 -20.65 -17.65 2.76
CA ASN A 284 -21.91 -18.26 2.32
C ASN A 284 -22.70 -17.39 1.33
N TYR A 285 -22.45 -16.08 1.26
CA TYR A 285 -23.31 -15.18 0.51
C TYR A 285 -23.34 -15.47 -1.00
N ARG A 286 -22.22 -15.93 -1.61
CA ARG A 286 -22.18 -16.31 -3.03
C ARG A 286 -23.17 -17.46 -3.29
N ASN A 287 -23.13 -18.54 -2.52
CA ASN A 287 -24.06 -19.67 -2.69
C ASN A 287 -25.54 -19.27 -2.59
N ILE A 288 -25.84 -18.16 -1.91
CA ILE A 288 -27.20 -17.64 -1.72
C ILE A 288 -27.57 -16.66 -2.84
N LEU A 289 -26.65 -15.79 -3.24
CA LEU A 289 -26.92 -14.62 -4.09
C LEU A 289 -26.32 -14.67 -5.49
N ASP A 290 -25.50 -15.66 -5.84
CA ASP A 290 -24.68 -15.65 -7.08
C ASP A 290 -25.50 -15.39 -8.34
N LYS A 291 -26.58 -16.14 -8.56
CA LYS A 291 -27.52 -15.93 -9.69
C LYS A 291 -28.08 -14.50 -9.73
N LYS A 292 -28.36 -13.91 -8.56
CA LYS A 292 -28.94 -12.57 -8.46
C LYS A 292 -27.88 -11.47 -8.62
N ILE A 293 -26.66 -11.71 -8.15
CA ILE A 293 -25.49 -10.88 -8.43
C ILE A 293 -25.21 -10.87 -9.93
N GLU A 294 -25.20 -12.03 -10.57
CA GLU A 294 -25.01 -12.15 -12.03
C GLU A 294 -26.11 -11.40 -12.80
N PHE A 295 -27.37 -11.57 -12.40
CA PHE A 295 -28.50 -10.80 -12.94
C PHE A 295 -28.23 -9.30 -12.87
N PHE A 296 -27.84 -8.76 -11.70
CA PHE A 296 -27.54 -7.33 -11.58
C PHE A 296 -26.30 -6.91 -12.37
N MET A 297 -25.26 -7.75 -12.47
CA MET A 297 -24.09 -7.48 -13.30
C MET A 297 -24.47 -7.35 -14.78
N ARG A 298 -25.29 -8.27 -15.31
CA ARG A 298 -25.78 -8.17 -16.70
C ARG A 298 -26.73 -7.00 -16.89
N LYS A 299 -27.61 -6.74 -15.91
CA LYS A 299 -28.48 -5.56 -15.91
C LYS A 299 -27.67 -4.26 -15.96
N LEU A 300 -26.60 -4.14 -15.17
CA LEU A 300 -25.70 -2.98 -15.22
C LEU A 300 -25.06 -2.82 -16.61
N LYS A 301 -24.68 -3.91 -17.29
CA LYS A 301 -24.18 -3.85 -18.68
C LYS A 301 -25.24 -3.30 -19.64
N VAL A 302 -26.48 -3.77 -19.55
CA VAL A 302 -27.60 -3.28 -20.37
C VAL A 302 -27.90 -1.80 -20.07
N LEU A 303 -28.04 -1.43 -18.80
CA LEU A 303 -28.28 -0.03 -18.39
C LEU A 303 -27.15 0.90 -18.85
N LYS A 304 -25.92 0.40 -18.87
CA LYS A 304 -24.76 1.14 -19.35
C LYS A 304 -24.81 1.36 -20.87
N ILE A 305 -25.21 0.36 -21.65
CA ILE A 305 -25.41 0.47 -23.10
C ILE A 305 -26.53 1.47 -23.41
N VAL A 306 -27.62 1.43 -22.64
CA VAL A 306 -28.77 2.33 -22.80
C VAL A 306 -28.41 3.78 -22.46
N ASN A 307 -27.62 3.99 -21.40
CA ASN A 307 -27.02 5.27 -21.00
C ASN A 307 -27.99 6.47 -20.87
N THR A 308 -29.25 6.24 -20.53
CA THR A 308 -30.20 7.31 -20.20
C THR A 308 -30.05 7.78 -18.75
N GLN A 309 -30.52 8.99 -18.41
CA GLN A 309 -30.42 9.51 -17.03
C GLN A 309 -31.05 8.55 -16.00
N ASN A 310 -32.20 7.96 -16.32
CA ASN A 310 -32.86 6.96 -15.47
C ASN A 310 -32.01 5.70 -15.30
N SER A 311 -31.35 5.24 -16.37
CA SER A 311 -30.43 4.10 -16.31
C SER A 311 -29.23 4.39 -15.41
N ILE A 312 -28.68 5.61 -15.49
CA ILE A 312 -27.58 6.07 -14.64
C ILE A 312 -27.99 6.07 -13.15
N ASP A 313 -29.18 6.56 -12.84
CA ASP A 313 -29.67 6.61 -11.46
C ASP A 313 -30.03 5.23 -10.91
N GLU A 314 -30.52 4.32 -11.76
CA GLU A 314 -30.71 2.91 -11.41
C GLU A 314 -29.36 2.20 -11.15
N MET A 315 -28.35 2.41 -12.00
CA MET A 315 -27.00 1.88 -11.78
C MET A 315 -26.42 2.37 -10.43
N LYS A 316 -26.57 3.66 -10.10
CA LYS A 316 -26.12 4.21 -8.81
C LYS A 316 -26.83 3.53 -7.64
N THR A 317 -28.14 3.28 -7.76
CA THR A 317 -28.93 2.60 -6.72
C THR A 317 -28.43 1.18 -6.48
N ILE A 318 -28.22 0.41 -7.56
CA ILE A 318 -27.68 -0.96 -7.49
C ILE A 318 -26.30 -0.96 -6.80
N ILE A 319 -25.37 -0.13 -7.29
CA ILE A 319 -24.00 -0.07 -6.75
C ILE A 319 -23.99 0.36 -5.29
N LYS A 320 -24.79 1.38 -4.93
CA LYS A 320 -24.89 1.86 -3.54
C LYS A 320 -25.42 0.79 -2.60
N TYR A 321 -26.34 -0.06 -3.05
CA TYR A 321 -26.79 -1.20 -2.25
C TYR A 321 -25.64 -2.19 -2.02
N PHE A 322 -24.98 -2.65 -3.09
CA PHE A 322 -23.88 -3.63 -2.96
C PHE A 322 -22.69 -3.08 -2.17
N GLU A 323 -22.41 -1.76 -2.25
CA GLU A 323 -21.44 -1.09 -1.38
C GLU A 323 -21.75 -1.23 0.12
N ARG A 324 -23.03 -1.07 0.49
CA ARG A 324 -23.47 -1.20 1.89
C ARG A 324 -23.48 -2.67 2.32
N PHE A 325 -23.97 -3.54 1.45
CA PHE A 325 -23.96 -4.98 1.66
C PHE A 325 -22.54 -5.52 1.89
N GLU A 326 -21.55 -5.10 1.10
CA GLU A 326 -20.15 -5.45 1.31
C GLU A 326 -19.58 -4.95 2.63
N LYS A 327 -19.89 -3.70 3.01
CA LYS A 327 -19.47 -3.15 4.30
C LYS A 327 -20.02 -3.99 5.46
N PHE A 328 -21.26 -4.43 5.36
CA PHE A 328 -21.85 -5.35 6.33
C PHE A 328 -21.10 -6.68 6.41
N LEU A 329 -20.82 -7.32 5.27
CA LEU A 329 -20.03 -8.55 5.23
C LEU A 329 -18.62 -8.37 5.84
N GLN A 330 -18.02 -7.18 5.67
CA GLN A 330 -16.71 -6.83 6.24
C GLN A 330 -16.76 -6.57 7.75
N CYS A 331 -17.78 -5.88 8.25
CA CYS A 331 -17.96 -5.61 9.69
C CYS A 331 -18.16 -6.91 10.49
N ASN A 332 -18.76 -7.94 9.89
CA ASN A 332 -18.93 -9.26 10.50
C ASN A 332 -17.63 -10.09 10.54
N ARG A 333 -16.54 -9.61 9.91
CA ARG A 333 -15.23 -10.24 9.99
C ARG A 333 -14.56 -9.78 11.29
N LYS A 334 -14.27 -10.73 12.20
CA LYS A 334 -13.43 -10.44 13.37
C LYS A 334 -12.16 -9.71 12.89
N HIS A 335 -11.93 -8.50 13.38
CA HIS A 335 -10.80 -7.65 13.00
C HIS A 335 -9.50 -8.46 13.11
N LEU A 336 -8.92 -8.83 11.95
CA LEU A 336 -7.53 -9.26 11.84
C LEU A 336 -6.64 -8.01 11.91
N ASN A 337 -6.77 -7.23 12.99
CA ASN A 337 -5.94 -6.04 13.22
C ASN A 337 -4.60 -6.40 13.89
N ASP A 338 -4.36 -7.67 14.21
CA ASP A 338 -3.09 -8.12 14.76
C ASP A 338 -2.25 -8.74 13.65
N ILE A 339 -1.52 -7.90 12.90
CA ILE A 339 -0.30 -8.36 12.24
C ILE A 339 0.84 -7.47 12.72
N ASP A 340 1.40 -7.89 13.85
CA ASP A 340 2.75 -7.57 14.24
C ASP A 340 3.74 -8.24 13.26
N HIS A 341 4.66 -7.40 12.79
CA HIS A 341 5.88 -7.70 12.04
C HIS A 341 5.79 -8.04 10.53
N ILE A 342 6.70 -7.40 9.78
CA ILE A 342 6.85 -7.36 8.32
C ILE A 342 7.62 -8.60 7.79
N TYR A 343 7.38 -9.79 8.34
CA TYR A 343 8.02 -11.02 7.84
C TYR A 343 7.43 -11.44 6.49
N ILE A 344 8.24 -12.07 5.63
CA ILE A 344 7.78 -12.54 4.31
C ILE A 344 6.64 -13.55 4.40
N LYS A 345 6.65 -14.44 5.40
CA LYS A 345 5.55 -15.38 5.68
C LYS A 345 4.24 -14.65 6.01
N ASN A 346 4.33 -13.52 6.71
CA ASN A 346 3.17 -12.67 6.98
C ASN A 346 2.67 -11.99 5.69
N ARG A 347 3.55 -11.70 4.72
CA ARG A 347 3.17 -11.14 3.41
C ARG A 347 2.37 -12.12 2.58
N VAL A 348 2.75 -13.39 2.55
CA VAL A 348 1.95 -14.43 1.85
C VAL A 348 0.54 -14.44 2.43
N ARG A 349 0.40 -14.51 3.76
CA ARG A 349 -0.91 -14.48 4.42
C ARG A 349 -1.69 -13.19 4.14
N LEU A 350 -1.02 -12.03 4.19
CA LEU A 350 -1.62 -10.73 3.87
C LEU A 350 -2.09 -10.65 2.42
N LEU A 351 -1.30 -11.16 1.47
CA LEU A 351 -1.63 -11.18 0.06
C LEU A 351 -2.76 -12.15 -0.22
N LYS A 352 -2.74 -13.38 0.33
CA LYS A 352 -3.87 -14.31 0.29
C LYS A 352 -5.15 -13.63 0.80
N ASN A 353 -5.08 -12.94 1.94
CA ASN A 353 -6.21 -12.17 2.47
C ASN A 353 -6.64 -11.02 1.55
N ASN A 354 -5.71 -10.31 0.91
CA ASN A 354 -6.00 -9.18 0.03
C ASN A 354 -6.55 -9.63 -1.34
N ILE A 355 -6.09 -10.77 -1.86
CA ILE A 355 -6.63 -11.41 -3.07
C ILE A 355 -8.04 -11.90 -2.79
N GLN A 356 -8.25 -12.60 -1.68
CA GLN A 356 -9.60 -12.98 -1.23
C GLN A 356 -10.49 -11.76 -1.02
N LYS A 357 -9.99 -10.66 -0.43
CA LYS A 357 -10.74 -9.41 -0.34
C LYS A 357 -11.10 -8.86 -1.72
N ARG A 358 -10.15 -8.80 -2.67
CA ARG A 358 -10.38 -8.39 -4.07
C ARG A 358 -11.52 -9.14 -4.71
N ASP A 359 -11.51 -10.45 -4.54
CA ASP A 359 -12.51 -11.31 -5.14
C ASP A 359 -13.90 -11.14 -4.49
N LEU A 360 -13.95 -10.72 -3.23
CA LEU A 360 -15.17 -10.35 -2.53
C LEU A 360 -15.75 -8.99 -2.94
N TYR A 361 -14.98 -8.13 -3.61
CA TYR A 361 -15.46 -6.80 -4.02
C TYR A 361 -16.31 -6.85 -5.30
N ILE A 362 -17.51 -7.45 -5.22
CA ILE A 362 -18.54 -7.36 -6.27
C ILE A 362 -18.81 -5.91 -6.65
N THR A 363 -18.80 -5.01 -5.66
CA THR A 363 -18.92 -3.57 -5.89
C THR A 363 -17.86 -3.05 -6.85
N ASN A 364 -16.61 -3.53 -6.78
CA ASN A 364 -15.56 -3.10 -7.69
C ASN A 364 -15.87 -3.58 -9.11
N LYS A 365 -16.24 -4.85 -9.29
CA LYS A 365 -16.68 -5.39 -10.60
C LYS A 365 -17.91 -4.63 -11.15
N MET A 366 -18.84 -4.22 -10.29
CA MET A 366 -20.01 -3.41 -10.68
C MET A 366 -19.64 -1.96 -11.04
N LYS A 367 -18.76 -1.33 -10.26
CA LYS A 367 -18.19 -0.01 -10.56
C LYS A 367 -17.38 -0.07 -11.85
N GLU A 368 -16.72 -1.18 -12.12
CA GLU A 368 -16.00 -1.41 -13.37
C GLU A 368 -16.97 -1.45 -14.57
N ILE A 369 -18.11 -2.11 -14.45
CA ILE A 369 -19.14 -2.05 -15.51
C ILE A 369 -19.68 -0.62 -15.68
N GLN A 370 -20.00 0.07 -14.58
CA GLN A 370 -20.49 1.45 -14.63
C GLN A 370 -19.46 2.39 -15.27
N ASN A 371 -18.20 2.20 -14.90
CA ASN A 371 -17.07 2.95 -15.40
C ASN A 371 -16.50 2.31 -16.67
N ASN A 372 -17.13 1.40 -17.43
CA ASN A 372 -16.37 0.65 -18.45
C ASN A 372 -15.80 1.49 -19.61
N ASP A 373 -16.38 2.67 -19.88
CA ASP A 373 -15.75 3.71 -20.73
C ASP A 373 -14.42 4.23 -20.15
N ARG A 374 -14.29 4.10 -18.83
CA ARG A 374 -13.19 4.39 -17.93
C ARG A 374 -12.46 3.12 -17.39
N VAL A 375 -12.87 1.88 -17.70
CA VAL A 375 -12.26 0.64 -17.12
C VAL A 375 -11.48 -0.19 -18.12
N ASN A 376 -11.87 -0.13 -19.38
CA ASN A 376 -10.85 -0.10 -20.43
C ASN A 376 -9.84 1.01 -20.13
N GLN A 377 -10.27 2.12 -19.49
CA GLN A 377 -9.37 3.10 -18.86
C GLN A 377 -8.89 2.80 -17.42
N LEU A 378 -9.15 1.63 -16.79
CA LEU A 378 -8.70 1.25 -15.43
C LEU A 378 -7.67 0.12 -15.43
N ASN A 379 -7.69 -0.79 -16.42
CA ASN A 379 -6.43 -1.33 -16.94
C ASN A 379 -5.57 -0.17 -17.47
N SER A 380 -6.22 0.87 -18.01
CA SER A 380 -5.64 2.21 -18.14
C SER A 380 -5.65 3.06 -16.88
N ARG A 381 -5.74 2.55 -15.65
CA ARG A 381 -5.40 3.34 -14.46
C ARG A 381 -4.05 2.89 -13.95
N GLN A 382 -3.66 1.63 -14.16
CA GLN A 382 -2.24 1.31 -14.31
C GLN A 382 -1.68 1.93 -15.59
N LEU A 383 -2.36 1.82 -16.73
CA LEU A 383 -1.95 2.45 -18.00
C LEU A 383 -2.23 3.98 -18.07
N ALA A 384 -2.98 4.61 -17.15
CA ALA A 384 -3.08 6.08 -17.00
C ALA A 384 -2.44 6.63 -15.76
N ASP A 385 -2.12 5.86 -14.72
CA ASP A 385 -1.04 6.26 -13.81
C ASP A 385 0.29 6.14 -14.55
N PHE A 386 0.44 5.17 -15.47
CA PHE A 386 1.44 5.18 -16.54
C PHE A 386 1.27 6.42 -17.43
N LEU A 387 0.18 6.66 -18.17
CA LEU A 387 0.06 7.88 -19.02
C LEU A 387 0.05 9.23 -18.27
N ARG A 388 -0.20 9.28 -16.95
CA ARG A 388 -0.13 10.50 -16.10
C ARG A 388 1.26 10.72 -15.50
N ASN A 389 2.00 9.65 -15.19
CA ASN A 389 3.39 9.74 -14.71
C ASN A 389 4.41 9.68 -15.86
N ILE A 390 3.98 9.24 -17.03
CA ILE A 390 4.72 9.34 -18.27
C ILE A 390 4.57 10.76 -18.78
N ASP A 391 5.68 11.49 -18.78
CA ASP A 391 5.79 12.70 -19.58
C ASP A 391 5.29 12.42 -21.01
N ILE A 392 4.55 13.37 -21.61
CA ILE A 392 3.94 13.28 -22.96
C ILE A 392 5.01 13.19 -24.09
N ASN A 393 6.23 12.79 -23.76
CA ASN A 393 7.34 12.57 -24.66
C ASN A 393 7.14 11.30 -25.53
N LYS A 394 7.94 11.24 -26.60
CA LYS A 394 7.85 10.21 -27.65
C LYS A 394 8.05 8.79 -27.10
N ASP A 395 8.93 8.63 -26.10
CA ASP A 395 9.29 7.35 -25.51
C ASP A 395 8.14 6.77 -24.68
N GLY A 396 7.44 7.62 -23.94
CA GLY A 396 6.22 7.27 -23.22
C GLY A 396 5.12 6.68 -24.11
N LYS A 397 4.86 7.34 -25.25
CA LYS A 397 3.90 6.85 -26.25
C LYS A 397 4.35 5.54 -26.90
N SER A 398 5.65 5.36 -27.11
CA SER A 398 6.20 4.13 -27.68
C SER A 398 6.05 2.93 -26.73
N LEU A 399 6.36 3.11 -25.44
CA LEU A 399 6.14 2.08 -24.41
C LEU A 399 4.64 1.72 -24.30
N SER A 400 3.77 2.73 -24.33
CA SER A 400 2.32 2.53 -24.30
C SER A 400 1.83 1.65 -25.44
N ARG A 401 2.28 1.97 -26.67
CA ARG A 401 1.94 1.16 -27.85
C ARG A 401 2.48 -0.26 -27.73
N ARG A 402 3.72 -0.46 -27.26
CA ARG A 402 4.29 -1.80 -27.09
C ARG A 402 3.51 -2.65 -26.09
N GLY A 403 3.08 -2.06 -24.97
CA GLY A 403 2.23 -2.73 -23.99
C GLY A 403 0.88 -3.14 -24.58
N MET A 404 0.27 -2.28 -25.42
CA MET A 404 -1.04 -2.56 -26.03
C MET A 404 -0.99 -3.50 -27.24
N THR A 405 0.07 -3.46 -28.04
CA THR A 405 0.12 -4.16 -29.34
C THR A 405 0.38 -5.67 -29.19
N LYS A 406 0.97 -6.11 -28.08
CA LYS A 406 1.32 -7.52 -27.90
C LYS A 406 0.20 -8.41 -27.34
N GLY A 407 -0.92 -7.85 -26.88
CA GLY A 407 -1.99 -8.65 -26.26
C GLY A 407 -1.52 -9.52 -25.09
N LEU A 408 -0.37 -9.22 -24.50
CA LEU A 408 0.22 -9.99 -23.42
C LEU A 408 -0.49 -9.63 -22.12
N ASP A 409 -1.16 -10.62 -21.55
CA ASP A 409 -1.66 -10.55 -20.19
C ASP A 409 -0.51 -10.90 -19.23
N PHE A 410 0.05 -9.85 -18.63
CA PHE A 410 1.17 -9.97 -17.70
C PHE A 410 0.86 -10.87 -16.50
N ASP A 411 -0.40 -10.89 -16.06
CA ASP A 411 -0.81 -11.69 -14.93
C ASP A 411 -0.84 -13.18 -15.32
N ILE A 412 -1.33 -13.51 -16.53
CA ILE A 412 -1.29 -14.88 -17.05
C ILE A 412 0.14 -15.40 -17.17
N GLU A 413 1.05 -14.63 -17.77
CA GLU A 413 2.46 -15.06 -17.93
C GLU A 413 3.17 -15.19 -16.58
N ALA A 414 2.96 -14.25 -15.65
CA ALA A 414 3.51 -14.34 -14.31
C ALA A 414 3.01 -15.60 -13.58
N ARG A 415 1.70 -15.90 -13.63
CA ARG A 415 1.12 -17.12 -13.02
C ARG A 415 1.69 -18.40 -13.62
N LYS A 416 1.88 -18.43 -14.94
CA LYS A 416 2.49 -19.56 -15.66
C LYS A 416 3.93 -19.81 -15.22
N GLU A 417 4.72 -18.75 -15.04
CA GLU A 417 6.10 -18.88 -14.55
C GLU A 417 6.15 -19.30 -13.06
N VAL A 418 5.18 -18.89 -12.23
CA VAL A 418 5.06 -19.40 -10.86
C VAL A 418 4.81 -20.90 -10.83
N LEU A 419 3.90 -21.41 -11.68
CA LEU A 419 3.66 -22.85 -11.81
C LEU A 419 4.93 -23.57 -12.26
N ALA A 420 5.63 -23.04 -13.28
CA ALA A 420 6.87 -23.61 -13.77
C ALA A 420 7.97 -23.66 -12.69
N MET A 421 8.11 -22.60 -11.88
CA MET A 421 9.02 -22.60 -10.73
C MET A 421 8.60 -23.63 -9.68
N ALA A 422 7.32 -23.71 -9.32
CA ALA A 422 6.83 -24.65 -8.32
C ALA A 422 7.10 -26.12 -8.71
N GLU A 423 6.87 -26.47 -9.98
CA GLU A 423 7.16 -27.80 -10.53
C GLU A 423 8.64 -28.20 -10.46
N HIS A 424 9.55 -27.23 -10.46
CA HIS A 424 10.99 -27.45 -10.52
C HIS A 424 11.76 -27.00 -9.27
N LEU A 425 11.05 -26.64 -8.19
CA LEU A 425 11.65 -26.11 -6.95
C LEU A 425 12.68 -27.08 -6.34
N ASP A 426 12.54 -28.37 -6.63
CA ASP A 426 13.49 -29.43 -6.28
C ASP A 426 14.91 -29.22 -6.82
N GLU A 427 15.13 -28.46 -7.91
CA GLU A 427 16.47 -28.17 -8.46
C GLU A 427 17.32 -27.28 -7.53
N ILE A 428 16.69 -26.56 -6.60
CA ILE A 428 17.36 -25.61 -5.69
C ILE A 428 17.03 -25.83 -4.20
N LYS A 429 16.39 -26.95 -3.86
CA LYS A 429 15.94 -27.23 -2.47
C LYS A 429 17.08 -27.54 -1.50
N ASP A 430 18.21 -28.00 -2.02
CA ASP A 430 19.40 -28.42 -1.27
C ASP A 430 20.33 -27.26 -0.93
N ILE A 431 20.04 -26.06 -1.44
CA ILE A 431 20.81 -24.84 -1.16
C ILE A 431 20.60 -24.43 0.30
N ASP A 432 21.70 -24.34 1.06
CA ASP A 432 21.74 -23.72 2.38
C ASP A 432 21.90 -22.20 2.23
N ASP A 433 20.85 -21.46 2.52
CA ASP A 433 20.81 -20.00 2.41
C ASP A 433 21.10 -19.27 3.73
N SER A 434 21.58 -19.97 4.76
CA SER A 434 21.88 -19.38 6.08
C SER A 434 22.96 -18.28 6.04
N THR A 435 23.81 -18.27 5.02
CA THR A 435 24.84 -17.25 4.79
C THR A 435 24.50 -16.27 3.67
N HIS A 436 23.35 -16.40 3.01
CA HIS A 436 22.95 -15.50 1.92
C HIS A 436 22.59 -14.12 2.46
N TYR A 437 22.63 -13.10 1.59
CA TYR A 437 22.18 -11.78 1.96
C TYR A 437 20.66 -11.80 2.22
N VAL A 438 20.29 -11.26 3.38
CA VAL A 438 18.91 -11.03 3.76
C VAL A 438 18.53 -9.59 3.46
N SER A 439 17.31 -9.38 2.97
CA SER A 439 16.79 -8.02 2.94
C SER A 439 16.65 -7.49 4.37
N PHE A 440 17.20 -6.31 4.66
CA PHE A 440 17.11 -5.73 6.01
C PHE A 440 15.67 -5.39 6.44
N TYR A 441 14.70 -5.36 5.51
CA TYR A 441 13.30 -5.01 5.81
C TYR A 441 12.40 -6.24 5.98
N SER A 442 12.44 -7.18 5.03
CA SER A 442 11.68 -8.44 5.15
C SER A 442 12.38 -9.50 6.00
N THR A 443 13.67 -9.31 6.29
CA THR A 443 14.57 -10.29 6.93
C THR A 443 14.64 -11.62 6.20
N ALA A 444 14.34 -11.61 4.89
CA ALA A 444 14.24 -12.81 4.07
C ALA A 444 15.26 -12.84 2.93
N THR A 445 15.68 -14.05 2.54
CA THR A 445 16.58 -14.29 1.40
C THR A 445 15.82 -14.32 0.06
N THR A 446 16.55 -14.37 -1.06
CA THR A 446 15.95 -14.62 -2.38
C THR A 446 15.32 -16.02 -2.46
N LEU A 447 15.95 -17.03 -1.86
CA LEU A 447 15.45 -18.42 -1.89
C LEU A 447 14.15 -18.55 -1.09
N GLU A 448 14.05 -17.91 0.07
CA GLU A 448 12.80 -17.83 0.84
C GLU A 448 11.69 -17.12 0.05
N GLY A 449 12.04 -16.09 -0.73
CA GLY A 449 11.12 -15.41 -1.65
C GLY A 449 10.56 -16.33 -2.73
N ILE A 450 11.44 -17.09 -3.40
CA ILE A 450 11.05 -18.09 -4.41
C ILE A 450 10.11 -19.14 -3.78
N LYS A 451 10.48 -19.70 -2.62
CA LYS A 451 9.64 -20.66 -1.89
C LYS A 451 8.26 -20.06 -1.57
N SER A 452 8.22 -18.82 -1.06
CA SER A 452 6.99 -18.11 -0.72
C SER A 452 6.07 -17.85 -1.92
N VAL A 453 6.64 -17.59 -3.10
CA VAL A 453 5.86 -17.46 -4.34
C VAL A 453 5.32 -18.81 -4.80
N CYS A 454 6.13 -19.87 -4.72
CA CYS A 454 5.71 -21.21 -5.11
C CYS A 454 4.59 -21.75 -4.22
N GLU A 455 4.51 -21.36 -2.94
CA GLU A 455 3.38 -21.67 -2.03
C GLU A 455 2.02 -21.09 -2.51
N LEU A 456 2.01 -20.20 -3.50
CA LEU A 456 0.77 -19.79 -4.17
C LEU A 456 0.25 -20.87 -5.13
N ALA A 457 1.13 -21.68 -5.73
CA ALA A 457 0.74 -22.74 -6.65
C ALA A 457 -0.07 -23.85 -5.98
N ASP A 458 0.09 -24.01 -4.66
CA ASP A 458 -0.71 -24.95 -3.85
C ASP A 458 -2.20 -24.57 -3.77
N ASP A 459 -2.55 -23.32 -4.08
CA ASP A 459 -3.92 -22.78 -4.04
C ASP A 459 -4.27 -22.15 -5.40
N GLN A 460 -4.82 -22.96 -6.31
CA GLN A 460 -5.11 -22.56 -7.68
C GLN A 460 -6.08 -21.37 -7.77
N ASP A 461 -7.05 -21.28 -6.85
CA ASP A 461 -8.03 -20.19 -6.84
C ASP A 461 -7.36 -18.86 -6.48
N ILE A 462 -6.47 -18.87 -5.47
CA ILE A 462 -5.70 -17.67 -5.11
C ILE A 462 -4.72 -17.30 -6.22
N LEU A 463 -4.02 -18.28 -6.80
CA LEU A 463 -3.07 -18.01 -7.87
C LEU A 463 -3.79 -17.41 -9.08
N ALA A 464 -4.95 -17.94 -9.48
CA ALA A 464 -5.74 -17.44 -10.61
C ALA A 464 -6.12 -15.95 -10.47
N GLU A 465 -6.32 -15.47 -9.24
CA GLU A 465 -6.66 -14.08 -8.92
C GLU A 465 -5.45 -13.21 -8.57
N ALA A 466 -4.24 -13.78 -8.48
CA ALA A 466 -3.01 -13.04 -8.19
C ALA A 466 -2.56 -12.23 -9.42
N SER A 467 -2.28 -10.95 -9.22
CA SER A 467 -1.66 -10.11 -10.26
C SER A 467 -0.15 -10.32 -10.31
N ALA A 468 0.49 -9.97 -11.44
CA ALA A 468 1.94 -9.99 -11.59
C ALA A 468 2.65 -9.14 -10.51
N ILE A 469 2.05 -8.02 -10.10
CA ILE A 469 2.58 -7.18 -9.03
C ILE A 469 2.53 -7.89 -7.67
N ASP A 470 1.47 -8.65 -7.39
CA ASP A 470 1.38 -9.44 -6.15
C ASP A 470 2.45 -10.53 -6.11
N ILE A 471 2.67 -11.20 -7.25
CA ILE A 471 3.72 -12.21 -7.41
C ILE A 471 5.10 -11.59 -7.19
N ILE A 472 5.39 -10.43 -7.81
CA ILE A 472 6.67 -9.72 -7.65
C ILE A 472 6.88 -9.24 -6.21
N LYS A 473 5.82 -8.85 -5.48
CA LYS A 473 5.90 -8.50 -4.05
C LYS A 473 6.25 -9.68 -3.15
N LEU A 474 6.11 -10.91 -3.62
CA LEU A 474 6.49 -12.13 -2.90
C LEU A 474 7.84 -12.69 -3.33
N LEU A 475 8.23 -12.50 -4.59
CA LEU A 475 9.45 -13.09 -5.16
C LEU A 475 10.73 -12.68 -4.41
N ASN A 476 10.75 -11.48 -3.81
CA ASN A 476 11.78 -11.01 -2.86
C ASN A 476 13.21 -11.23 -3.35
N ILE A 477 13.52 -10.89 -4.61
CA ILE A 477 14.90 -10.94 -5.12
C ILE A 477 15.71 -9.87 -4.38
N VAL A 478 16.62 -10.34 -3.51
CA VAL A 478 17.50 -9.49 -2.72
C VAL A 478 18.62 -8.97 -3.60
N GLY A 479 19.02 -7.72 -3.36
CA GLY A 479 20.09 -7.09 -4.10
C GLY A 479 20.61 -5.84 -3.41
N ILE A 480 21.43 -5.08 -4.11
CA ILE A 480 22.02 -3.84 -3.59
C ILE A 480 21.09 -2.68 -3.90
N GLY A 481 20.65 -1.97 -2.86
CA GLY A 481 19.86 -0.75 -3.02
C GLY A 481 20.63 0.34 -3.78
N CYS A 482 19.94 1.06 -4.66
CA CYS A 482 20.56 2.13 -5.46
C CYS A 482 19.62 3.32 -5.70
N ASP A 483 20.20 4.50 -5.95
CA ASP A 483 19.50 5.64 -6.57
C ASP A 483 19.74 5.63 -8.08
N SER A 484 18.66 5.74 -8.83
CA SER A 484 18.64 5.78 -10.27
C SER A 484 17.62 6.78 -10.77
N TYR A 485 17.76 7.21 -12.02
CA TYR A 485 16.68 7.93 -12.68
C TYR A 485 15.54 6.96 -12.96
N ILE A 486 14.32 7.34 -12.55
CA ILE A 486 13.10 6.68 -13.02
C ILE A 486 12.76 7.33 -14.35
N GLY A 487 12.54 6.52 -15.38
CA GLY A 487 12.25 7.04 -16.71
C GLY A 487 11.62 6.03 -17.64
N ASN A 488 11.17 6.51 -18.79
CA ASN A 488 10.52 5.72 -19.83
C ASN A 488 11.55 5.13 -20.79
N TYR A 489 12.38 4.22 -20.27
CA TYR A 489 13.45 3.59 -21.05
C TYR A 489 12.89 2.61 -22.07
N THR A 490 12.64 3.07 -23.31
CA THR A 490 12.31 2.22 -24.46
C THR A 490 13.48 1.31 -24.87
N ASP A 491 14.69 1.80 -24.62
CA ASP A 491 15.96 1.06 -24.72
C ASP A 491 16.57 0.99 -23.30
N PRO A 492 16.66 -0.20 -22.67
CA PRO A 492 17.26 -0.34 -21.36
C PRO A 492 18.78 -0.03 -21.34
N MET A 493 19.47 -0.04 -22.48
CA MET A 493 20.90 0.26 -22.58
C MET A 493 21.29 1.67 -22.13
N ILE A 494 20.33 2.61 -22.12
CA ILE A 494 20.58 4.00 -21.68
C ILE A 494 20.37 4.18 -20.18
N TYR A 495 19.90 3.16 -19.46
CA TYR A 495 19.67 3.22 -18.03
C TYR A 495 20.98 3.36 -17.26
N ARG A 496 21.04 4.36 -16.38
CA ARG A 496 22.24 4.67 -15.59
C ARG A 496 21.86 4.80 -14.13
N ILE A 497 22.59 4.06 -13.30
CA ILE A 497 22.52 4.18 -11.84
C ILE A 497 23.35 5.38 -11.40
N LYS A 498 22.74 6.27 -10.60
CA LYS A 498 23.43 7.44 -10.06
C LYS A 498 24.38 7.03 -8.95
N GLU A 499 23.92 6.17 -8.04
CA GLU A 499 24.65 5.75 -6.86
C GLU A 499 24.19 4.36 -6.39
N VAL A 500 25.13 3.58 -5.86
CA VAL A 500 24.87 2.28 -5.23
C VAL A 500 25.17 2.39 -3.74
N TYR A 501 24.34 1.77 -2.91
CA TYR A 501 24.48 1.78 -1.46
C TYR A 501 25.10 0.48 -0.99
N LEU A 502 26.43 0.42 -0.95
CA LEU A 502 27.16 -0.78 -0.54
C LEU A 502 26.80 -1.21 0.88
N GLY A 503 26.60 -2.52 1.07
CA GLY A 503 26.13 -3.09 2.34
C GLY A 503 24.64 -2.87 2.64
N CYS A 504 23.89 -2.26 1.72
CA CYS A 504 22.45 -2.08 1.81
C CYS A 504 21.73 -3.16 1.00
N TYR A 505 21.50 -4.32 1.62
CA TYR A 505 20.82 -5.45 1.00
C TYR A 505 19.31 -5.36 1.22
N VAL A 506 18.55 -5.24 0.15
CA VAL A 506 17.10 -5.07 0.18
C VAL A 506 16.48 -5.70 -1.06
N SER A 507 15.22 -6.12 -1.00
CA SER A 507 14.53 -6.59 -2.19
C SER A 507 13.72 -5.46 -2.86
N LEU A 508 13.49 -5.58 -4.17
CA LEU A 508 12.55 -4.65 -4.83
C LEU A 508 11.14 -4.78 -4.25
N SER A 509 10.76 -5.98 -3.80
CA SER A 509 9.48 -6.24 -3.13
C SER A 509 9.29 -5.35 -1.89
N ASP A 510 10.34 -5.14 -1.10
CA ASP A 510 10.31 -4.24 0.06
C ASP A 510 10.10 -2.78 -0.35
N VAL A 511 10.77 -2.35 -1.42
CA VAL A 511 10.61 -1.01 -1.98
C VAL A 511 9.16 -0.77 -2.43
N LEU A 512 8.54 -1.77 -3.07
CA LEU A 512 7.14 -1.69 -3.51
C LEU A 512 6.15 -1.66 -2.35
N ILE A 513 6.36 -2.50 -1.35
CA ILE A 513 5.51 -2.54 -0.16
C ILE A 513 5.64 -1.23 0.63
N ALA A 514 6.86 -0.73 0.84
CA ALA A 514 7.08 0.56 1.49
C ALA A 514 6.42 1.71 0.71
N SER A 515 6.46 1.68 -0.61
CA SER A 515 5.77 2.65 -1.46
C SER A 515 4.25 2.59 -1.30
N GLU A 516 3.66 1.38 -1.26
CA GLU A 516 2.22 1.18 -1.07
C GLU A 516 1.73 1.70 0.28
N TYR A 517 2.42 1.34 1.38
CA TYR A 517 2.08 1.82 2.72
C TYR A 517 2.16 3.34 2.87
N ASN A 518 3.01 4.00 2.08
CA ASN A 518 3.18 5.44 2.09
C ASN A 518 2.36 6.16 0.99
N GLY A 519 1.30 5.51 0.48
CA GLY A 519 0.40 6.12 -0.50
C GLY A 519 1.05 6.42 -1.85
N GLY A 520 1.96 5.55 -2.29
CA GLY A 520 2.72 5.67 -3.55
C GLY A 520 4.02 6.47 -3.44
N LYS A 521 4.36 7.01 -2.26
CA LYS A 521 5.64 7.68 -2.03
C LYS A 521 6.67 6.68 -1.54
N ASN A 522 7.72 6.45 -2.34
CA ASN A 522 8.83 5.62 -1.88
C ASN A 522 9.67 6.38 -0.85
N ASN A 523 9.55 5.96 0.42
CA ASN A 523 10.29 6.50 1.55
C ASN A 523 11.31 5.51 2.11
N LEU A 524 11.56 4.39 1.41
CA LEU A 524 12.57 3.45 1.88
C LEU A 524 13.95 4.09 1.71
N VAL A 525 14.69 4.20 2.80
CA VAL A 525 16.00 4.85 2.82
C VAL A 525 17.09 3.86 3.22
N ASP A 526 18.27 4.06 2.64
CA ASP A 526 19.48 3.38 3.07
C ASP A 526 19.80 3.74 4.53
N TYR A 527 20.13 2.73 5.34
CA TYR A 527 20.34 2.91 6.78
C TYR A 527 21.54 3.81 7.08
N ASN A 528 22.56 3.80 6.21
CA ASN A 528 23.78 4.57 6.36
C ASN A 528 23.61 6.03 5.91
N THR A 529 23.24 6.22 4.64
CA THR A 529 23.23 7.53 3.98
C THR A 529 21.93 8.29 4.16
N ARG A 530 20.86 7.61 4.61
CA ARG A 530 19.48 8.13 4.66
C ARG A 530 18.95 8.61 3.30
N ARG A 531 19.59 8.20 2.20
CA ARG A 531 19.12 8.47 0.84
C ARG A 531 18.06 7.46 0.44
N THR A 532 17.12 7.90 -0.38
CA THR A 532 16.04 7.04 -0.88
C THR A 532 16.60 5.93 -1.76
N ILE A 533 16.14 4.71 -1.52
CA ILE A 533 16.41 3.53 -2.34
C ILE A 533 15.38 3.50 -3.45
N VAL A 534 15.79 3.86 -4.65
CA VAL A 534 14.90 3.94 -5.81
C VAL A 534 14.74 2.56 -6.44
N ASN A 535 15.84 1.86 -6.68
CA ASN A 535 15.84 0.55 -7.31
C ASN A 535 16.79 -0.39 -6.55
N VAL A 536 16.78 -1.66 -6.95
CA VAL A 536 17.61 -2.72 -6.39
C VAL A 536 18.31 -3.43 -7.55
N ILE A 537 19.63 -3.59 -7.45
CA ILE A 537 20.42 -4.40 -8.38
C ILE A 537 20.44 -5.82 -7.84
N PRO A 538 19.82 -6.82 -8.52
CA PRO A 538 19.80 -8.20 -8.05
C PRO A 538 21.20 -8.76 -7.79
N VAL A 539 21.36 -9.49 -6.68
CA VAL A 539 22.58 -10.22 -6.34
C VAL A 539 22.20 -11.66 -5.99
N PHE A 540 22.98 -12.63 -6.48
CA PHE A 540 22.78 -14.04 -6.22
C PHE A 540 24.07 -14.64 -5.68
N GLU A 541 24.02 -15.19 -4.47
CA GLU A 541 25.15 -15.81 -3.77
C GLU A 541 25.41 -17.23 -4.28
N ASP A 542 24.35 -17.91 -4.73
CA ASP A 542 24.44 -19.19 -5.43
C ASP A 542 23.93 -19.03 -6.87
N GLN A 543 24.81 -19.30 -7.84
CA GLN A 543 24.51 -19.16 -9.27
C GLN A 543 23.34 -20.04 -9.72
N ARG A 544 23.08 -21.16 -9.03
CA ARG A 544 21.93 -22.05 -9.32
C ARG A 544 20.61 -21.33 -9.16
N ILE A 545 20.49 -20.41 -8.19
CA ILE A 545 19.27 -19.61 -7.98
C ILE A 545 19.02 -18.70 -9.20
N GLN A 546 20.07 -18.05 -9.70
CA GLN A 546 19.96 -17.19 -10.89
C GLN A 546 19.59 -18.00 -12.13
N GLN A 547 20.28 -19.13 -12.35
CA GLN A 547 20.02 -20.02 -13.49
C GLN A 547 18.59 -20.57 -13.44
N PHE A 548 18.11 -20.92 -12.25
CA PHE A 548 16.73 -21.35 -12.02
C PHE A 548 15.73 -20.27 -12.46
N LEU A 549 15.91 -19.02 -12.02
CA LEU A 549 15.03 -17.91 -12.42
C LEU A 549 15.12 -17.61 -13.92
N LEU A 550 16.31 -17.66 -14.53
CA LEU A 550 16.47 -17.47 -15.98
C LEU A 550 15.77 -18.56 -16.79
N LYS A 551 15.72 -19.80 -16.27
CA LYS A 551 15.11 -20.96 -16.94
C LYS A 551 13.59 -20.98 -16.78
N TYR A 552 13.07 -20.67 -15.59
CA TYR A 552 11.65 -20.88 -15.23
C TYR A 552 10.84 -19.59 -15.02
N ALA A 553 11.51 -18.46 -14.79
CA ALA A 553 10.88 -17.17 -14.51
C ALA A 553 11.52 -15.96 -15.25
N PRO A 554 11.89 -16.08 -16.53
CA PRO A 554 12.56 -15.00 -17.25
C PRO A 554 11.69 -13.73 -17.38
N LYS A 555 10.37 -13.84 -17.53
CA LYS A 555 9.48 -12.65 -17.60
C LYS A 555 9.36 -11.97 -16.25
N LEU A 556 9.27 -12.71 -15.15
CA LEU A 556 9.27 -12.14 -13.81
C LEU A 556 10.56 -11.37 -13.50
N LEU A 557 11.72 -11.83 -13.99
CA LEU A 557 12.98 -11.07 -13.91
C LEU A 557 12.88 -9.74 -14.66
N GLU A 558 12.36 -9.77 -15.89
CA GLU A 558 12.16 -8.57 -16.72
C GLU A 558 11.15 -7.60 -16.10
N TYR A 559 10.06 -8.12 -15.53
CA TYR A 559 9.04 -7.31 -14.87
C TYR A 559 9.59 -6.65 -13.60
N THR A 560 10.34 -7.41 -12.79
CA THR A 560 11.02 -6.89 -11.59
C THR A 560 11.97 -5.75 -11.98
N ALA A 561 12.85 -5.98 -12.96
CA ALA A 561 13.77 -4.95 -13.44
C ALA A 561 13.03 -3.74 -14.04
N SER A 562 11.94 -3.96 -14.78
CA SER A 562 11.15 -2.89 -15.38
C SER A 562 10.49 -2.00 -14.34
N ILE A 563 9.91 -2.58 -13.29
CA ILE A 563 9.33 -1.81 -12.18
C ILE A 563 10.43 -0.98 -11.50
N GLY A 564 11.62 -1.55 -11.34
CA GLY A 564 12.79 -0.84 -10.81
C GLY A 564 13.18 0.40 -11.64
N MET A 565 13.25 0.24 -12.95
CA MET A 565 13.69 1.28 -13.89
C MET A 565 12.62 2.32 -14.22
N ARG A 566 11.36 1.88 -14.34
CA ARG A 566 10.27 2.67 -14.94
C ARG A 566 9.10 2.91 -14.00
N ARG A 567 9.06 2.24 -12.84
CA ARG A 567 7.90 2.14 -11.93
C ARG A 567 6.65 1.52 -12.55
N VAL A 568 6.82 0.88 -13.71
CA VAL A 568 5.71 0.31 -14.47
C VAL A 568 6.13 -1.03 -15.03
N LEU A 569 5.19 -1.97 -14.98
CA LEU A 569 5.33 -3.30 -15.52
C LEU A 569 5.15 -3.24 -17.04
N VAL A 570 6.27 -3.35 -17.76
CA VAL A 570 6.31 -3.39 -19.22
C VAL A 570 7.39 -4.39 -19.61
N GLU A 571 7.06 -5.29 -20.53
CA GLU A 571 8.05 -6.19 -21.11
C GLU A 571 8.90 -5.44 -22.14
N VAL A 572 10.12 -5.08 -21.74
CA VAL A 572 11.16 -4.60 -22.67
C VAL A 572 12.32 -5.60 -22.58
N PRO A 573 12.67 -6.28 -23.68
CA PRO A 573 13.74 -7.27 -23.66
C PRO A 573 15.04 -6.72 -23.12
N TYR A 574 15.78 -7.56 -22.39
CA TYR A 574 17.08 -7.27 -21.80
C TYR A 574 17.05 -6.24 -20.66
N THR A 575 15.88 -5.90 -20.11
CA THR A 575 15.80 -4.94 -19.01
C THR A 575 16.52 -5.46 -17.77
N TYR A 576 16.39 -6.75 -17.46
CA TYR A 576 17.09 -7.41 -16.37
C TYR A 576 18.61 -7.35 -16.54
N GLU A 577 19.13 -7.76 -17.70
CA GLU A 577 20.55 -7.81 -18.02
C GLU A 577 21.18 -6.43 -17.94
N PHE A 578 20.56 -5.41 -18.55
CA PHE A 578 21.09 -4.05 -18.49
C PHE A 578 20.95 -3.39 -17.11
N THR A 579 20.01 -3.85 -16.27
CA THR A 579 19.97 -3.45 -14.86
C THR A 579 21.21 -3.96 -14.12
N ILE A 580 21.57 -5.23 -14.35
CA ILE A 580 22.78 -5.84 -13.79
C ILE A 580 24.04 -5.16 -14.34
N GLU A 581 24.16 -4.97 -15.66
CA GLU A 581 25.33 -4.29 -16.26
C GLU A 581 25.53 -2.87 -15.73
N SER A 582 24.46 -2.09 -15.60
CA SER A 582 24.51 -0.73 -15.03
C SER A 582 24.95 -0.77 -13.56
N GLY A 583 24.51 -1.79 -12.82
CA GLY A 583 24.93 -2.09 -11.46
C GLY A 583 26.42 -2.42 -11.37
N ILE A 584 26.90 -3.39 -12.14
CA ILE A 584 28.30 -3.81 -12.20
C ILE A 584 29.20 -2.62 -12.54
N LEU A 585 28.84 -1.84 -13.56
CA LEU A 585 29.60 -0.64 -13.94
C LEU A 585 29.69 0.36 -12.80
N LYS A 586 28.63 0.52 -12.01
CA LYS A 586 28.62 1.45 -10.89
C LYS A 586 29.41 0.92 -9.68
N LEU A 587 29.33 -0.38 -9.42
CA LEU A 587 30.15 -1.07 -8.40
C LEU A 587 31.63 -0.96 -8.74
N PHE A 588 32.01 -1.27 -9.98
CA PHE A 588 33.38 -1.11 -10.48
C PHE A 588 33.92 0.30 -10.26
N LYS A 589 33.12 1.33 -10.59
CA LYS A 589 33.50 2.73 -10.33
C LYS A 589 33.70 3.02 -8.84
N ALA A 590 32.84 2.49 -7.97
CA ALA A 590 32.98 2.66 -6.52
C ALA A 590 34.27 1.99 -6.01
N PHE A 591 34.55 0.77 -6.47
CA PHE A 591 35.76 0.02 -6.12
C PHE A 591 37.02 0.74 -6.58
N ALA A 592 37.05 1.20 -7.84
CA ALA A 592 38.16 1.96 -8.40
C ALA A 592 38.43 3.27 -7.64
N ILE A 593 37.38 3.98 -7.22
CA ILE A 593 37.53 5.21 -6.41
C ILE A 593 38.16 4.89 -5.05
N VAL A 594 37.66 3.87 -4.34
CA VAL A 594 38.22 3.48 -3.03
C VAL A 594 39.66 2.99 -3.17
N GLN A 595 39.95 2.19 -4.19
CA GLN A 595 41.29 1.74 -4.53
C GLN A 595 42.23 2.94 -4.76
N ALA A 596 41.79 3.96 -5.52
CA ALA A 596 42.58 5.18 -5.74
C ALA A 596 42.84 5.96 -4.43
N PHE A 597 41.91 5.95 -3.47
CA PHE A 597 42.11 6.56 -2.15
C PHE A 597 43.08 5.77 -1.25
N LEU A 598 43.07 4.44 -1.33
CA LEU A 598 43.98 3.58 -0.57
C LEU A 598 45.40 3.60 -1.13
N TYR A 599 45.52 3.59 -2.45
CA TYR A 599 46.79 3.45 -3.16
C TYR A 599 47.17 4.75 -3.90
N LYS A 600 47.36 5.83 -3.15
CA LYS A 600 47.67 7.16 -3.71
C LYS A 600 49.07 7.25 -4.35
N ASN A 601 50.06 6.61 -3.72
CA ASN A 601 51.47 6.68 -4.11
C ASN A 601 51.93 5.37 -4.75
N ASN A 602 52.97 5.42 -5.59
CA ASN A 602 53.51 4.21 -6.25
C ASN A 602 53.96 3.14 -5.25
N GLU A 603 54.57 3.54 -4.14
CA GLU A 603 55.01 2.63 -3.06
C GLU A 603 53.86 1.81 -2.46
N ASN A 604 52.64 2.37 -2.47
CA ASN A 604 51.46 1.65 -1.98
C ASN A 604 50.88 0.71 -3.05
N ARG A 605 51.14 0.96 -4.34
CA ARG A 605 50.59 0.23 -5.50
C ARG A 605 51.41 -0.98 -5.89
N MET A 606 52.71 -0.95 -5.64
CA MET A 606 53.64 -1.98 -6.05
C MET A 606 54.66 -2.21 -4.96
N ASN A 607 54.86 -3.48 -4.59
CA ASN A 607 55.99 -3.85 -3.75
C ASN A 607 57.27 -3.66 -4.59
N THR A 608 58.12 -2.73 -4.18
CA THR A 608 59.32 -2.33 -4.92
C THR A 608 60.39 -3.43 -4.95
N GLU A 609 60.42 -4.33 -3.96
CA GLU A 609 61.37 -5.44 -3.90
C GLU A 609 60.99 -6.57 -4.86
N THR A 610 59.70 -6.93 -4.88
CA THR A 610 59.19 -8.05 -5.70
C THR A 610 58.68 -7.62 -7.07
N GLN A 611 58.52 -6.32 -7.32
CA GLN A 611 57.89 -5.74 -8.52
C GLN A 611 56.47 -6.28 -8.77
N THR A 612 55.77 -6.70 -7.71
CA THR A 612 54.40 -7.21 -7.79
C THR A 612 53.40 -6.12 -7.37
N MET A 613 52.28 -6.02 -8.08
CA MET A 613 51.19 -5.12 -7.70
C MET A 613 50.59 -5.55 -6.36
N THR A 614 50.44 -4.61 -5.44
CA THR A 614 49.72 -4.80 -4.15
C THR A 614 48.26 -4.38 -4.25
N ILE A 615 47.89 -3.78 -5.38
CA ILE A 615 46.53 -3.39 -5.70
C ILE A 615 45.67 -4.65 -5.85
N ILE A 616 44.51 -4.67 -5.20
CA ILE A 616 43.51 -5.72 -5.32
C ILE A 616 42.92 -5.69 -6.73
N ASP A 617 42.83 -6.84 -7.38
CA ASP A 617 42.13 -6.95 -8.64
C ASP A 617 40.62 -6.77 -8.40
N ILE A 618 40.04 -5.75 -9.01
CA ILE A 618 38.62 -5.41 -8.85
C ILE A 618 37.71 -6.35 -9.65
N GLU A 619 38.28 -7.23 -10.48
CA GLU A 619 37.54 -8.37 -11.05
C GLU A 619 37.13 -9.38 -9.95
N ASN A 620 37.90 -9.47 -8.85
CA ASN A 620 37.52 -10.27 -7.70
C ASN A 620 36.56 -9.49 -6.78
N PHE A 621 35.25 -9.70 -6.99
CA PHE A 621 34.20 -9.00 -6.27
C PHE A 621 34.33 -9.12 -4.75
N ASP A 622 34.63 -10.31 -4.20
CA ASP A 622 34.70 -10.53 -2.75
C ASP A 622 35.86 -9.76 -2.11
N GLU A 623 37.00 -9.72 -2.78
CA GLU A 623 38.15 -8.94 -2.31
C GLU A 623 37.91 -7.44 -2.43
N ALA A 624 37.30 -7.00 -3.54
CA ALA A 624 36.97 -5.59 -3.77
C ALA A 624 35.90 -5.09 -2.80
N ASP A 625 34.84 -5.85 -2.54
CA ASP A 625 33.80 -5.53 -1.56
C ASP A 625 34.40 -5.49 -0.15
N ARG A 626 35.23 -6.48 0.22
CA ARG A 626 35.94 -6.49 1.51
C ARG A 626 36.85 -5.27 1.66
N MET A 627 37.56 -4.86 0.61
CA MET A 627 38.37 -3.64 0.59
C MET A 627 37.51 -2.41 0.90
N VAL A 628 36.37 -2.26 0.24
CA VAL A 628 35.48 -1.11 0.46
C VAL A 628 34.87 -1.13 1.85
N ARG A 629 34.34 -2.27 2.33
CA ARG A 629 33.81 -2.39 3.70
C ARG A 629 34.83 -1.99 4.75
N ASN A 630 36.08 -2.46 4.61
CA ASN A 630 37.16 -2.12 5.52
C ASN A 630 37.49 -0.63 5.48
N TYR A 631 37.57 -0.03 4.29
CA TYR A 631 37.81 1.41 4.15
C TYR A 631 36.70 2.24 4.79
N VAL A 632 35.45 1.92 4.48
CA VAL A 632 34.25 2.61 4.98
C VAL A 632 34.15 2.46 6.51
N SER A 633 34.31 1.26 7.05
CA SER A 633 34.29 0.99 8.49
C SER A 633 35.33 1.81 9.25
N ARG A 634 36.59 1.84 8.76
CA ARG A 634 37.65 2.66 9.34
C ARG A 634 37.31 4.16 9.31
N ARG A 635 36.74 4.64 8.20
CA ARG A 635 36.38 6.06 8.06
C ARG A 635 35.25 6.45 9.00
N PHE A 636 34.20 5.63 9.12
CA PHE A 636 33.11 5.83 10.07
C PHE A 636 33.60 5.79 11.51
N LYS A 637 34.45 4.81 11.87
CA LYS A 637 35.04 4.74 13.21
C LYS A 637 35.79 6.03 13.57
N HIS A 638 36.64 6.51 12.67
CA HIS A 638 37.38 7.76 12.86
C HIS A 638 36.44 8.98 13.00
N GLU A 639 35.42 9.09 12.16
CA GLU A 639 34.44 10.19 12.24
C GLU A 639 33.62 10.13 13.54
N PHE A 640 33.21 8.94 13.96
CA PHE A 640 32.54 8.69 15.22
C PHE A 640 33.42 9.13 16.40
N GLU A 641 34.67 8.67 16.46
CA GLU A 641 35.63 9.04 17.50
C GLU A 641 35.87 10.55 17.56
N HIS A 642 35.95 11.22 16.40
CA HIS A 642 36.06 12.67 16.32
C HIS A 642 34.82 13.39 16.86
N ARG A 643 33.62 13.00 16.43
CA ARG A 643 32.35 13.56 16.92
C ARG A 643 32.16 13.32 18.42
N PHE A 644 32.47 12.10 18.87
CA PHE A 644 32.43 11.72 20.28
C PHE A 644 33.39 12.57 21.11
N SER A 645 34.63 12.75 20.65
CA SER A 645 35.61 13.63 21.32
C SER A 645 35.15 15.09 21.36
N ALA A 646 34.50 15.58 20.30
CA ALA A 646 33.94 16.93 20.29
C ALA A 646 32.77 17.07 21.28
N GLN A 647 31.87 16.08 21.34
CA GLN A 647 30.78 16.03 22.31
C GLN A 647 31.29 15.93 23.74
N GLN A 648 32.32 15.12 24.01
CA GLN A 648 32.95 15.04 25.33
C GLN A 648 33.53 16.40 25.77
N LYS A 649 34.18 17.14 24.86
CA LYS A 649 34.69 18.50 25.16
C LYS A 649 33.55 19.47 25.47
N LEU A 650 32.43 19.38 24.76
CA LEU A 650 31.24 20.20 25.05
C LEU A 650 30.63 19.84 26.40
N GLU A 651 30.50 18.56 26.72
CA GLU A 651 30.00 18.10 28.03
C GLU A 651 30.90 18.56 29.16
N ILE A 652 32.23 18.47 28.99
CA ILE A 652 33.20 19.03 29.94
C ILE A 652 32.90 20.52 30.13
N ASN A 653 32.85 21.32 29.07
CA ASN A 653 32.59 22.76 29.17
C ASN A 653 31.29 23.09 29.92
N ILE A 654 30.22 22.34 29.67
CA ILE A 654 28.92 22.48 30.36
C ILE A 654 29.10 22.19 31.86
N LEU A 655 29.74 21.08 32.21
CA LEU A 655 29.98 20.72 33.60
C LEU A 655 30.90 21.73 34.31
N GLU A 656 31.87 22.31 33.60
CA GLU A 656 32.70 23.38 34.15
C GLU A 656 31.86 24.61 34.50
N ASP A 657 30.96 25.04 33.61
CA ASP A 657 30.10 26.20 33.82
C ASP A 657 29.08 25.95 34.94
N GLU A 658 28.50 24.74 34.99
CA GLU A 658 27.57 24.31 36.03
C GLU A 658 28.24 24.20 37.41
N LEU A 659 29.47 23.69 37.46
CA LEU A 659 30.25 23.66 38.70
C LEU A 659 30.55 25.07 39.20
N VAL A 660 30.97 25.98 38.32
CA VAL A 660 31.20 27.39 38.66
C VAL A 660 29.92 28.04 39.20
N LEU A 661 28.80 27.87 38.50
CA LEU A 661 27.52 28.41 38.92
C LEU A 661 27.12 27.88 40.29
N THR A 662 27.16 26.55 40.48
CA THR A 662 26.83 25.88 41.75
C THR A 662 27.68 26.42 42.89
N MET A 663 28.99 26.52 42.69
CA MET A 663 29.92 27.06 43.69
C MET A 663 29.60 28.52 44.03
N LEU A 664 29.23 29.35 43.06
CA LEU A 664 28.91 30.75 43.31
C LEU A 664 27.55 30.96 43.98
N THR A 665 26.55 30.14 43.64
CA THR A 665 25.17 30.29 44.15
C THR A 665 24.87 29.49 45.43
N CYS A 666 25.74 28.57 45.85
CA CYS A 666 25.50 27.78 47.06
C CYS A 666 25.42 28.65 48.32
N ASN A 667 24.48 28.34 49.22
CA ASN A 667 24.23 29.08 50.46
C ASN A 667 25.03 28.55 51.66
N ASN A 668 25.86 27.54 51.46
CA ASN A 668 26.67 26.92 52.50
C ASN A 668 28.11 26.71 52.01
N LEU A 669 29.07 26.79 52.93
CA LEU A 669 30.50 26.66 52.60
C LEU A 669 30.93 25.20 52.36
N GLU A 670 30.20 24.22 52.91
CA GLU A 670 30.54 22.81 52.69
C GLU A 670 30.37 22.40 51.23
N GLU A 671 29.30 22.85 50.58
CA GLU A 671 29.03 22.65 49.16
C GLU A 671 30.05 23.36 48.28
N PHE A 672 30.47 24.57 48.68
CA PHE A 672 31.57 25.28 48.01
C PHE A 672 32.90 24.51 48.10
N LYS A 673 33.23 24.00 49.29
CA LYS A 673 34.42 23.17 49.53
C LYS A 673 34.36 21.86 48.73
N ASN A 674 33.18 21.23 48.70
CA ASN A 674 32.93 20.02 47.94
C ASN A 674 33.15 20.24 46.43
N GLY A 675 32.77 21.41 45.89
CA GLY A 675 33.04 21.78 44.50
C GLY A 675 34.53 21.83 44.15
N PHE A 676 35.40 22.20 45.09
CA PHE A 676 36.85 22.10 44.90
C PHE A 676 37.39 20.67 45.04
N GLN A 677 36.94 19.94 46.06
CA GLN A 677 37.49 18.63 46.43
C GLN A 677 37.03 17.52 45.49
N ASN A 678 35.73 17.47 45.21
CA ASN A 678 35.07 16.40 44.46
C ASN A 678 34.61 16.85 43.08
N GLY A 679 34.47 18.17 42.86
CA GLY A 679 34.04 18.72 41.57
C GLY A 679 32.62 18.32 41.21
N LEU A 680 32.38 18.15 39.90
CA LEU A 680 31.09 17.70 39.37
C LEU A 680 31.32 16.52 38.41
N THR A 681 30.51 15.47 38.58
CA THR A 681 30.57 14.26 37.76
C THR A 681 29.21 13.95 37.17
N ARG A 682 29.16 13.71 35.85
CA ARG A 682 27.97 13.23 35.14
C ARG A 682 28.36 12.09 34.20
N GLY A 683 27.81 10.91 34.45
CA GLY A 683 28.20 9.69 33.72
C GLY A 683 29.69 9.40 33.86
N ASN A 684 30.39 9.27 32.73
CA ASN A 684 31.83 8.99 32.68
C ASN A 684 32.72 10.26 32.63
N THR A 685 32.12 11.45 32.76
CA THR A 685 32.82 12.73 32.66
C THR A 685 32.87 13.42 34.03
N SER A 686 34.05 13.84 34.46
CA SER A 686 34.27 14.54 35.72
C SER A 686 35.13 15.79 35.53
N VAL A 687 34.73 16.91 36.15
CA VAL A 687 35.51 18.16 36.19
C VAL A 687 35.86 18.48 37.64
N VAL A 688 37.14 18.76 37.92
CA VAL A 688 37.63 19.02 39.28
C VAL A 688 38.68 20.14 39.24
N ILE A 689 38.63 21.05 40.21
CA ILE A 689 39.61 22.14 40.34
C ILE A 689 40.86 21.63 41.07
N LYS A 690 41.91 21.30 40.33
CA LYS A 690 43.16 20.78 40.92
C LYS A 690 44.18 21.86 41.28
N SER A 691 44.11 23.00 40.59
CA SER A 691 45.09 24.09 40.67
C SER A 691 44.48 25.40 40.18
N ASP A 692 45.18 26.51 40.42
CA ASP A 692 44.87 27.86 39.93
C ASP A 692 44.98 28.01 38.40
N THR A 693 45.43 26.96 37.71
CA THR A 693 45.55 26.85 36.26
C THR A 693 44.47 25.96 35.64
N SER A 694 43.59 25.37 36.46
CA SER A 694 42.46 24.59 35.97
C SER A 694 41.46 25.48 35.22
N LEU A 695 40.90 25.03 34.10
CA LEU A 695 40.00 25.84 33.29
C LEU A 695 38.73 26.27 34.06
N VAL A 696 38.15 25.35 34.87
CA VAL A 696 37.07 25.64 35.82
C VAL A 696 37.45 26.79 36.76
N PHE A 697 38.67 26.81 37.30
CA PHE A 697 39.12 27.87 38.20
C PHE A 697 39.26 29.21 37.47
N LEU A 698 39.78 29.20 36.24
CA LEU A 698 39.85 30.41 35.42
C LEU A 698 38.46 30.98 35.14
N LYS A 699 37.48 30.11 34.85
CA LYS A 699 36.06 30.49 34.70
C LYS A 699 35.49 31.06 36.00
N LEU A 700 35.67 30.38 37.14
CA LEU A 700 35.25 30.86 38.46
C LEU A 700 35.84 32.25 38.77
N LYS A 701 37.14 32.42 38.53
CA LYS A 701 37.83 33.68 38.73
C LYS A 701 37.27 34.78 37.83
N ASN A 702 37.08 34.50 36.54
CA ASN A 702 36.55 35.49 35.60
C ASN A 702 35.13 35.90 35.98
N GLU A 703 34.28 34.94 36.37
CA GLU A 703 32.92 35.22 36.81
C GLU A 703 32.91 36.14 38.05
N LEU A 704 33.78 35.86 39.02
CA LEU A 704 34.00 36.75 40.17
C LEU A 704 34.58 38.11 39.78
N GLU A 705 35.45 38.18 38.78
CA GLU A 705 36.07 39.43 38.33
C GLU A 705 35.07 40.39 37.68
N TYR A 706 34.16 39.85 36.86
CA TYR A 706 33.24 40.66 36.07
C TYR A 706 31.87 40.87 36.74
N ASN A 707 31.36 39.89 37.50
CA ASN A 707 29.94 39.86 37.89
C ASN A 707 29.68 40.03 39.39
N TYR A 708 30.69 40.03 40.28
CA TYR A 708 30.44 40.05 41.74
C TYR A 708 29.66 41.25 42.28
N LYS A 709 29.65 42.38 41.57
CA LYS A 709 28.86 43.57 41.97
C LYS A 709 27.40 43.50 41.54
N ILE A 710 27.12 42.74 40.48
CA ILE A 710 25.79 42.66 39.87
C ILE A 710 25.06 41.43 40.41
N ALA A 711 25.77 40.30 40.53
CA ALA A 711 25.25 39.06 41.05
C ALA A 711 25.37 39.05 42.59
N ASN A 712 24.26 38.81 43.28
CA ASN A 712 24.23 38.67 44.73
C ASN A 712 24.69 37.26 45.14
N TYR A 713 26.00 37.01 45.10
CA TYR A 713 26.56 35.72 45.48
C TYR A 713 26.57 35.54 47.02
N PRO A 714 25.92 34.49 47.57
CA PRO A 714 25.93 34.23 49.01
C PRO A 714 27.33 33.92 49.53
N LEU A 715 27.64 34.40 50.74
CA LEU A 715 28.90 34.11 51.46
C LEU A 715 30.15 34.48 50.65
N LEU A 716 30.06 35.54 49.82
CA LEU A 716 31.12 35.94 48.89
C LEU A 716 32.46 36.15 49.60
N PHE A 717 32.46 36.81 50.76
CA PHE A 717 33.68 37.08 51.53
C PHE A 717 34.38 35.78 51.95
N GLU A 718 33.63 34.85 52.54
CA GLU A 718 34.14 33.55 52.99
C GLU A 718 34.63 32.68 51.82
N LYS A 719 33.88 32.66 50.71
CA LYS A 719 34.26 31.92 49.49
C LYS A 719 35.57 32.46 48.90
N VAL A 720 35.74 33.78 48.83
CA VAL A 720 36.97 34.40 48.34
C VAL A 720 38.14 34.15 49.30
N CYS A 721 37.91 34.09 50.61
CA CYS A 721 38.94 33.66 51.56
C CYS A 721 39.40 32.22 51.28
N ILE A 722 38.47 31.27 51.10
CA ILE A 722 38.81 29.88 50.76
C ILE A 722 39.57 29.78 49.43
N ILE A 723 39.15 30.54 48.42
CA ILE A 723 39.90 30.67 47.15
C ILE A 723 41.31 31.19 47.44
N LEU A 724 41.45 32.29 48.17
CA LEU A 724 42.74 32.92 48.39
C LEU A 724 43.72 32.01 49.15
N PHE A 725 43.25 31.33 50.19
CA PHE A 725 44.10 30.58 51.11
C PHE A 725 44.29 29.10 50.74
N GLY A 726 43.42 28.53 49.92
CA GLY A 726 43.36 27.08 49.72
C GLY A 726 42.85 26.31 50.95
N ARG A 727 42.41 27.02 52.00
CA ARG A 727 42.05 26.49 53.32
C ARG A 727 40.78 27.15 53.85
N ASP A 728 40.08 26.45 54.73
CA ASP A 728 38.91 26.99 55.42
C ASP A 728 39.26 27.68 56.75
N ALA A 729 38.23 28.17 57.46
CA ALA A 729 38.38 28.88 58.73
C ALA A 729 39.00 28.01 59.84
N ASN A 730 38.89 26.68 59.74
CA ASN A 730 39.47 25.71 60.67
C ASN A 730 40.86 25.23 60.23
N ASP A 731 41.47 25.93 59.26
CA ASP A 731 42.76 25.62 58.64
C ASP A 731 42.81 24.29 57.88
N GLN A 732 41.65 23.69 57.57
CA GLN A 732 41.56 22.47 56.78
C GLN A 732 41.84 22.76 55.31
N VAL A 733 42.59 21.86 54.65
CA VAL A 733 42.92 22.00 53.23
C VAL A 733 41.69 21.74 52.37
N VAL A 734 41.30 22.74 51.58
CA VAL A 734 40.17 22.65 50.66
C VAL A 734 40.65 22.38 49.24
N TRP A 735 41.65 23.13 48.77
CA TRP A 735 42.13 23.02 47.40
C TRP A 735 43.58 23.50 47.26
N ASN A 736 44.19 23.26 46.10
CA ASN A 736 45.58 23.66 45.80
C ASN A 736 46.63 23.14 46.82
N ASN A 737 46.38 22.01 47.48
CA ASN A 737 47.17 21.51 48.62
C ASN A 737 47.32 22.52 49.78
N GLY A 738 46.36 23.44 49.95
CA GLY A 738 46.42 24.49 50.95
C GLY A 738 47.42 25.59 50.62
N ASN A 739 47.89 25.65 49.37
CA ASN A 739 48.67 26.76 48.88
C ASN A 739 47.79 27.98 48.66
N ILE A 740 48.33 29.12 49.07
CA ILE A 740 47.78 30.41 48.71
C ILE A 740 47.81 30.62 47.21
N CYS A 741 46.78 31.26 46.67
CA CYS A 741 46.77 31.80 45.32
C CYS A 741 47.80 32.95 45.22
N LYS A 742 49.06 32.59 44.89
CA LYS A 742 50.27 33.44 45.01
C LYS A 742 50.22 34.79 44.32
N LYS A 743 49.48 34.90 43.23
CA LYS A 743 49.14 36.22 42.68
C LYS A 743 48.02 36.72 43.54
N PHE A 744 48.34 37.54 44.56
CA PHE A 744 47.36 38.32 45.32
C PHE A 744 46.52 39.08 44.30
N ASN A 745 45.42 38.45 43.90
CA ASN A 745 44.73 38.83 42.70
C ASN A 745 44.04 40.14 43.05
N LYS A 746 44.36 41.21 42.30
CA LYS A 746 43.75 42.52 42.51
C LYS A 746 42.22 42.39 42.63
N VAL A 747 41.63 41.48 41.87
CA VAL A 747 40.22 41.10 41.95
C VAL A 747 39.80 40.63 43.34
N PHE A 748 40.40 39.56 43.87
CA PHE A 748 40.03 39.01 45.18
C PHE A 748 40.28 40.01 46.30
N ASN A 749 41.34 40.80 46.18
CA ASN A 749 41.61 41.89 47.11
C ASN A 749 40.48 42.95 47.11
N THR A 750 40.10 43.42 45.92
CA THR A 750 39.00 44.37 45.77
C THR A 750 37.70 43.80 46.32
N ILE A 751 37.37 42.53 46.01
CA ILE A 751 36.16 41.87 46.51
C ILE A 751 36.17 41.82 48.05
N LEU A 752 37.26 41.34 48.67
CA LEU A 752 37.35 41.25 50.13
C LEU A 752 37.21 42.63 50.79
N LYS A 753 37.93 43.63 50.26
CA LYS A 753 37.91 45.00 50.80
C LYS A 753 36.55 45.68 50.66
N GLU A 754 35.85 45.47 49.55
CA GLU A 754 34.53 46.05 49.30
C GLU A 754 33.40 45.31 50.03
N THR A 755 33.54 44.00 50.26
CA THR A 755 32.49 43.18 50.90
C THR A 755 32.51 43.32 52.43
N ASP A 756 33.69 43.33 53.06
CA ASP A 756 33.83 43.51 54.51
C ASP A 756 35.20 44.14 54.85
N SER A 757 35.23 45.47 54.95
CA SER A 757 36.45 46.23 55.20
C SER A 757 37.04 46.02 56.60
N GLU A 758 36.22 45.67 57.59
CA GLU A 758 36.69 45.46 58.98
C GLU A 758 37.48 44.15 59.10
N ARG A 759 36.98 43.08 58.47
CA ARG A 759 37.68 41.78 58.45
C ARG A 759 38.84 41.75 57.46
N TYR A 760 38.88 42.65 56.48
CA TYR A 760 39.91 42.68 55.45
C TYR A 760 41.34 42.77 56.03
N ASP A 761 41.60 43.66 57.00
CA ASP A 761 42.95 43.82 57.56
C ASP A 761 43.43 42.56 58.30
N LEU A 762 42.52 41.86 58.98
CA LEU A 762 42.81 40.57 59.61
C LEU A 762 43.20 39.53 58.55
N ILE A 763 42.41 39.43 57.48
CA ILE A 763 42.66 38.51 56.36
C ILE A 763 43.96 38.84 55.63
N TYR A 764 44.26 40.12 55.40
CA TYR A 764 45.51 40.54 54.76
C TYR A 764 46.74 40.19 55.60
N ASN A 765 46.66 40.36 56.91
CA ASN A 765 47.72 39.93 57.83
C ASN A 765 47.88 38.41 57.84
N MET A 766 46.78 37.65 57.79
CA MET A 766 46.82 36.20 57.62
C MET A 766 47.47 35.79 56.29
N TYR A 767 47.15 36.46 55.19
CA TYR A 767 47.76 36.26 53.87
C TYR A 767 49.26 36.45 53.92
N ARG A 768 49.75 37.55 54.50
CA ARG A 768 51.20 37.79 54.62
C ARG A 768 51.90 36.69 55.40
N LYS A 769 51.28 36.18 56.48
CA LYS A 769 51.84 35.09 57.30
C LYS A 769 51.83 33.74 56.59
N ARG A 770 50.82 33.47 55.76
CA ARG A 770 50.59 32.17 55.13
C ARG A 770 51.04 32.10 53.67
N ASN A 771 51.68 33.14 53.12
CA ASN A 771 52.16 33.20 51.73
C ASN A 771 53.40 32.32 51.49
N ILE A 772 53.32 31.06 51.92
CA ILE A 772 54.33 30.04 51.81
C ILE A 772 53.80 28.96 50.85
N HIS A 773 54.66 28.48 49.96
CA HIS A 773 54.36 27.40 49.04
C HIS A 773 54.61 26.06 49.70
N ILE A 774 53.58 25.23 49.67
CA ILE A 774 53.57 23.84 50.07
C ILE A 774 53.84 23.00 48.82
N TYR A 775 54.99 22.34 48.81
CA TYR A 775 55.40 21.33 47.83
C TYR A 775 54.60 20.04 48.00
N ARG A 776 54.72 19.15 47.01
CA ARG A 776 54.14 17.80 47.08
C ARG A 776 54.82 16.98 48.18
N PRO A 777 54.07 16.19 48.97
CA PRO A 777 54.56 15.57 50.20
C PRO A 777 55.70 14.55 50.05
N TYR A 778 55.98 14.04 48.85
CA TYR A 778 56.87 12.85 48.68
C TYR A 778 58.01 13.01 47.67
N THR A 779 58.18 14.18 47.06
CA THR A 779 59.22 14.38 46.04
C THR A 779 59.78 15.79 46.07
N CYS A 780 61.11 15.91 46.10
CA CYS A 780 61.76 17.16 45.71
C CYS A 780 61.35 17.54 44.29
N ASN A 781 61.19 18.84 44.02
CA ASN A 781 61.02 19.32 42.67
C ASN A 781 62.33 19.14 41.86
N ARG A 782 62.32 19.51 40.57
CA ARG A 782 63.50 19.42 39.68
C ARG A 782 64.73 20.23 40.17
N HIS A 783 64.55 21.11 41.15
CA HIS A 783 65.59 21.93 41.76
C HIS A 783 65.98 21.44 43.16
N GLY A 784 65.51 20.26 43.59
CA GLY A 784 65.84 19.68 44.89
C GLY A 784 65.02 20.22 46.07
N HIS A 785 63.99 21.03 45.85
CA HIS A 785 63.18 21.64 46.92
C HIS A 785 61.98 20.79 47.30
N SER A 786 61.71 20.70 48.61
CA SER A 786 60.59 19.99 49.22
C SER A 786 59.97 20.85 50.34
N ASN A 787 58.98 20.32 51.05
CA ASN A 787 58.44 20.99 52.24
C ASN A 787 59.50 21.15 53.35
N ASP A 788 60.47 20.23 53.43
CA ASP A 788 61.58 20.29 54.39
C ASP A 788 62.76 21.13 53.89
N LYS A 789 62.77 21.48 52.59
CA LYS A 789 63.80 22.32 51.95
C LYS A 789 63.14 23.37 51.02
N PRO A 790 62.38 24.33 51.57
CA PRO A 790 61.63 25.29 50.75
C PRO A 790 62.56 26.32 50.11
N SER A 791 62.38 26.63 48.82
CA SER A 791 63.13 27.72 48.19
C SER A 791 62.72 29.10 48.75
N PHE A 792 63.54 30.14 48.55
CA PHE A 792 63.20 31.51 48.94
C PHE A 792 61.88 31.96 48.27
N TRP A 793 61.63 31.48 47.05
CA TRP A 793 60.38 31.67 46.33
C TRP A 793 59.19 30.92 46.96
N ALA A 794 59.44 29.75 47.54
CA ALA A 794 58.44 29.06 48.34
C ALA A 794 58.16 29.78 49.65
N LEU A 795 59.15 30.44 50.26
CA LEU A 795 58.94 31.25 51.46
C LEU A 795 58.24 32.60 51.20
N GLY A 796 57.91 32.90 49.93
CA GLY A 796 57.10 34.07 49.57
C GLY A 796 57.91 35.28 49.08
N TYR A 797 59.24 35.15 48.96
CA TYR A 797 60.12 36.21 48.48
C TYR A 797 60.30 36.16 46.96
N LYS A 798 60.38 37.33 46.29
CA LYS A 798 60.59 37.41 44.84
C LYS A 798 62.03 37.14 44.46
N THR A 799 62.97 37.59 45.29
CA THR A 799 64.40 37.37 45.11
C THR A 799 65.05 36.93 46.43
N ILE A 800 66.23 36.34 46.34
CA ILE A 800 66.96 35.90 47.53
C ILE A 800 67.49 37.10 48.33
N GLU A 801 67.80 38.20 47.66
CA GLU A 801 68.19 39.48 48.27
C GLU A 801 67.02 40.06 49.07
N GLU A 802 65.79 39.98 48.55
CA GLU A 802 64.60 40.41 49.27
C GLU A 802 64.45 39.61 50.57
N MET A 803 64.63 38.29 50.52
CA MET A 803 64.61 37.44 51.72
C MET A 803 65.69 37.86 52.72
N PHE A 804 66.95 37.93 52.29
CA PHE A 804 68.08 38.28 53.15
C PHE A 804 67.97 39.68 53.76
N SER A 805 67.34 40.63 53.06
CA SER A 805 67.08 41.97 53.63
C SER A 805 65.94 42.01 54.65
N SER A 806 65.10 40.97 54.68
CA SER A 806 63.85 40.93 55.47
C SER A 806 63.91 40.00 56.68
N VAL A 807 64.97 39.21 56.84
CA VAL A 807 65.12 38.20 57.90
C VAL A 807 66.42 38.43 58.69
N SER A 808 66.50 37.84 59.87
CA SER A 808 67.68 37.95 60.73
C SER A 808 68.92 37.28 60.13
N LYS A 809 70.12 37.65 60.57
CA LYS A 809 71.37 37.06 60.05
C LYS A 809 71.44 35.56 60.35
N GLU A 810 70.90 35.14 61.49
CA GLU A 810 70.77 33.76 61.92
C GLU A 810 69.93 32.95 60.93
N GLU A 811 68.77 33.47 60.50
CA GLU A 811 67.91 32.83 59.48
C GLU A 811 68.58 32.76 58.10
N ILE A 812 69.39 33.76 57.75
CA ILE A 812 70.18 33.76 56.50
C ILE A 812 71.22 32.62 56.53
N ASP A 813 71.95 32.49 57.64
CA ASP A 813 73.01 31.50 57.77
C ASP A 813 72.42 30.07 57.84
N GLU A 814 71.30 29.88 58.54
CA GLU A 814 70.53 28.64 58.52
C GLU A 814 70.07 28.29 57.09
N TYR A 815 69.46 29.25 56.37
CA TYR A 815 69.01 29.05 55.00
C TYR A 815 70.16 28.64 54.06
N LYS A 816 71.32 29.30 54.16
CA LYS A 816 72.53 28.96 53.39
C LYS A 816 73.03 27.55 53.68
N SER A 817 72.98 27.13 54.95
CA SER A 817 73.43 25.78 55.36
C SER A 817 72.57 24.66 54.76
N ILE A 818 71.26 24.90 54.58
CA ILE A 818 70.32 23.94 54.01
C ILE A 818 70.39 23.94 52.47
N HIS A 819 70.64 25.09 51.85
CA HIS A 819 70.54 25.33 50.40
C HIS A 819 71.88 25.29 49.63
N ILE A 820 72.90 24.60 50.14
CA ILE A 820 74.20 24.42 49.46
C ILE A 820 74.01 23.85 48.04
N GLY A 821 74.42 24.59 47.00
CA GLY A 821 74.37 24.16 45.61
C GLY A 821 72.99 24.28 44.94
N CYS A 822 72.05 25.04 45.53
CA CYS A 822 70.76 25.39 44.92
C CYS A 822 70.40 26.86 45.20
N CYS A 823 69.32 27.38 44.61
CA CYS A 823 68.89 28.78 44.77
C CYS A 823 69.93 29.86 44.40
N GLY A 824 71.05 29.51 43.77
CA GLY A 824 72.15 30.43 43.45
C GLY A 824 73.15 30.66 44.60
N LEU A 825 73.12 29.80 45.64
CA LEU A 825 74.00 29.82 46.82
C LEU A 825 75.10 28.76 46.81
#